data_AF-A0A8H5WYU4-F1
#
_entry.id   AF-A0A8H5WYU4-F1
#
_cell.length_a   1.000
_cell.length_b   1.000
_cell.length_c   1.000
_cell.angle_alpha   90.00
_cell.angle_beta   90.00
_cell.angle_gamma   90.00
#
_symmetry.space_group_name_H-M   'P 1'
#
loop_
_entity.id
_entity.type
_entity.pdbx_description
1 polymer ?
#
loop_
_entity_poly.entity_id
_entity_poly.type
_entity_poly.pdbx_seq_one_letter_code
_entity_poly.pdbx_strand_id
1 'polypeptide(L)'
;MKISHDPPILVPSRADHPQLPVGVHNNNNPIQTNKFYSNFFANNQHNATWTHPYSIWWSSDPVKQGHGLSISHTDRRDFIYGSGDPVKSFEDPAFRQSIALSARELQNGTVLTTDSLTAFSANVNLAPRRGAKPLISFPVVQGMAFVTGVYSKATVVIQSQRRFSKITDLHLSIAGPGTSVYGWNVQLGDGSSWLIYVTSICLSERPKLQITDKGTILGPKGFTGTVQVAKNPAGAADIDVFNKAAGVYPVSATISGTVAGRTGTYTLAWEKEGIKQRTLLMFALPHHVKSFNTETARGLTSIELASTTKGIATAILADEFTMVEYELPTDIGFDPWSPRLGSVGSRGPAASVSQDAKAAIINAAKVELARDITKLTNLTSKYYAGIAFSVYARALYAVHNIAGHTSLTASSLAKLEAAFDRYVKNQEPNPLCYDDVWKGLVSSASYGNNDSSIDFSNTYYNDHNFHYGYYVYTAAIIAHFDPSWLSKNGGVNKIWVNNLIRDWSNPSADDRFFPFSRSFDWFHGHSWARGVLEAADGKDQESSAEDAFSTYAIKMWGKFIGDASLEARGNLQLAVTARSLQSYFLLASDNDVQPANFIGNRATGILWDRKINHTTYLEDEIAYIQGIHMLSIVPSSAYIRKPYFVREGWDQYFAGNKSESLSSGGFAGHIYANLAIADKAGAIESHAFFRKQTTDSSYLSGSSLTWDLAYTAALGGSLASNVSVNSTRLWT
;
A
#
# COMPACT_ATOMS: atom_id res chain seq x y z
N MET A 1 -16.40 -8.37 -8.74
CA MET A 1 -16.30 -8.30 -10.23
C MET A 1 -14.96 -8.87 -10.65
N LYS A 2 -14.85 -9.57 -11.77
CA LYS A 2 -13.64 -10.30 -12.20
C LYS A 2 -13.05 -9.71 -13.48
N ILE A 3 -11.74 -9.84 -13.67
CA ILE A 3 -11.06 -9.50 -14.94
C ILE A 3 -11.08 -10.72 -15.89
N SER A 4 -10.62 -11.89 -15.40
CA SER A 4 -10.67 -13.19 -16.08
C SER A 4 -10.46 -14.30 -15.04
N HIS A 5 -10.75 -15.55 -15.40
CA HIS A 5 -10.34 -16.76 -14.65
C HIS A 5 -9.47 -17.70 -15.51
N ASP A 6 -9.04 -17.23 -16.68
CA ASP A 6 -8.26 -18.04 -17.58
C ASP A 6 -6.82 -18.14 -17.08
N PRO A 7 -6.10 -19.24 -17.38
CA PRO A 7 -4.67 -19.32 -17.14
C PRO A 7 -3.93 -18.15 -17.81
N PRO A 8 -2.83 -17.65 -17.21
CA PRO A 8 -1.98 -16.69 -17.89
C PRO A 8 -1.41 -17.30 -19.17
N ILE A 9 -1.30 -16.48 -20.22
CA ILE A 9 -0.88 -16.92 -21.56
C ILE A 9 0.56 -16.50 -21.84
N LEU A 10 1.22 -17.23 -22.76
CA LEU A 10 2.53 -16.89 -23.33
C LEU A 10 3.69 -16.80 -22.33
N VAL A 11 3.50 -17.31 -21.12
CA VAL A 11 4.53 -17.40 -20.09
C VAL A 11 4.74 -18.86 -19.69
N PRO A 12 5.99 -19.32 -19.54
CA PRO A 12 6.27 -20.65 -19.00
C PRO A 12 5.95 -20.68 -17.50
N SER A 13 5.40 -21.79 -17.02
CA SER A 13 5.19 -22.03 -15.58
C SER A 13 6.45 -22.56 -14.90
N ARG A 14 6.66 -22.19 -13.64
CA ARG A 14 7.79 -22.59 -12.80
C ARG A 14 7.33 -22.90 -11.38
N ALA A 15 7.69 -24.06 -10.86
CA ALA A 15 7.38 -24.47 -9.48
C ALA A 15 8.60 -24.42 -8.56
N ASP A 16 9.71 -23.84 -9.03
CA ASP A 16 11.01 -23.81 -8.37
C ASP A 16 11.40 -22.40 -7.93
N HIS A 17 10.42 -21.62 -7.45
CA HIS A 17 10.67 -20.27 -6.95
C HIS A 17 11.78 -20.28 -5.88
N PRO A 18 12.82 -19.43 -5.97
CA PRO A 18 13.99 -19.49 -5.08
C PRO A 18 13.67 -19.33 -3.59
N GLN A 19 12.61 -18.57 -3.27
CA GLN A 19 12.07 -18.42 -1.92
C GLN A 19 10.78 -19.23 -1.77
N LEU A 20 10.81 -20.33 -1.01
CA LEU A 20 9.61 -21.11 -0.71
C LEU A 20 8.91 -20.59 0.57
N PRO A 21 7.58 -20.66 0.67
CA PRO A 21 6.85 -20.37 1.90
C PRO A 21 7.18 -21.39 2.99
N VAL A 22 7.47 -20.93 4.20
CA VAL A 22 7.77 -21.79 5.36
C VAL A 22 6.52 -21.96 6.21
N GLY A 23 6.16 -23.21 6.51
CA GLY A 23 5.06 -23.52 7.43
C GLY A 23 3.67 -23.15 6.92
N VAL A 24 3.48 -22.94 5.62
CA VAL A 24 2.16 -22.61 5.03
C VAL A 24 1.37 -23.87 4.71
N HIS A 25 0.16 -23.97 5.27
CA HIS A 25 -0.83 -24.97 4.88
C HIS A 25 -1.83 -24.34 3.91
N ASN A 26 -1.59 -24.53 2.62
CA ASN A 26 -2.42 -23.96 1.59
C ASN A 26 -2.76 -25.00 0.53
N ASN A 27 -4.05 -25.17 0.24
CA ASN A 27 -4.59 -26.15 -0.72
C ASN A 27 -4.37 -25.71 -2.17
N ASN A 28 -3.14 -25.29 -2.51
CA ASN A 28 -2.75 -24.83 -3.84
C ASN A 28 -3.45 -23.54 -4.33
N ASN A 29 -4.08 -22.77 -3.44
CA ASN A 29 -4.66 -21.46 -3.78
C ASN A 29 -3.57 -20.39 -3.94
N PRO A 30 -3.84 -19.26 -4.59
CA PRO A 30 -2.90 -18.13 -4.58
C PRO A 30 -2.56 -17.64 -3.18
N ILE A 31 -1.27 -17.43 -2.92
CA ILE A 31 -0.75 -16.95 -1.63
C ILE A 31 -0.45 -15.46 -1.75
N GLN A 32 -0.86 -14.69 -0.75
CA GLN A 32 -0.52 -13.28 -0.66
C GLN A 32 0.97 -13.06 -0.38
N THR A 33 1.60 -12.14 -1.11
CA THR A 33 3.04 -11.85 -1.01
C THR A 33 3.33 -10.50 -0.37
N ASN A 34 2.51 -9.48 -0.60
CA ASN A 34 2.72 -8.10 -0.17
C ASN A 34 1.74 -7.69 0.96
N LYS A 35 1.47 -8.62 1.89
CA LYS A 35 0.59 -8.40 3.06
C LYS A 35 1.35 -8.45 4.38
N PHE A 36 0.79 -7.76 5.38
CA PHE A 36 1.44 -7.44 6.65
C PHE A 36 2.01 -8.67 7.39
N TYR A 37 1.40 -9.86 7.22
CA TYR A 37 1.77 -11.10 7.92
C TYR A 37 2.88 -11.92 7.25
N SER A 38 3.51 -11.44 6.18
CA SER A 38 4.48 -12.26 5.42
C SER A 38 5.65 -12.78 6.25
N ASN A 39 6.02 -12.06 7.32
CA ASN A 39 7.07 -12.48 8.24
C ASN A 39 6.77 -13.81 8.96
N PHE A 40 5.51 -14.26 9.03
CA PHE A 40 5.17 -15.57 9.60
C PHE A 40 5.43 -16.74 8.66
N PHE A 41 5.76 -16.53 7.40
CA PHE A 41 6.13 -17.60 6.47
C PHE A 41 7.40 -17.32 5.66
N ALA A 42 8.04 -16.17 5.88
CA ALA A 42 9.33 -15.85 5.30
C ALA A 42 10.46 -16.40 6.17
N ASN A 43 11.46 -17.02 5.52
CA ASN A 43 12.71 -17.50 6.13
C ASN A 43 12.53 -18.20 7.49
N ASN A 44 13.05 -17.59 8.56
CA ASN A 44 13.10 -18.17 9.91
C ASN A 44 11.82 -17.92 10.74
N GLN A 45 10.85 -17.15 10.24
CA GLN A 45 9.60 -16.80 10.92
C GLN A 45 9.75 -16.02 12.26
N HIS A 46 10.90 -15.38 12.51
CA HIS A 46 11.20 -14.73 13.78
C HIS A 46 10.87 -13.23 13.83
N ASN A 47 10.68 -12.59 12.67
CA ASN A 47 10.40 -11.15 12.63
C ASN A 47 8.98 -10.83 13.07
N ALA A 48 8.79 -9.60 13.53
CA ALA A 48 7.48 -9.11 13.90
C ALA A 48 6.59 -8.82 12.69
N THR A 49 5.31 -8.69 12.97
CA THR A 49 4.22 -8.38 12.06
C THR A 49 3.37 -7.30 12.71
N TRP A 50 2.89 -6.34 11.93
CA TRP A 50 2.11 -5.21 12.43
C TRP A 50 0.66 -5.32 11.98
N THR A 51 -0.23 -5.48 12.94
CA THR A 51 -1.69 -5.43 12.70
C THR A 51 -2.25 -4.03 12.81
N HIS A 52 -1.49 -3.15 13.48
CA HIS A 52 -1.85 -1.83 13.98
C HIS A 52 -3.14 -1.83 14.84
N PRO A 53 -3.04 -1.44 16.12
CA PRO A 53 -1.90 -0.78 16.76
C PRO A 53 -0.87 -1.75 17.35
N TYR A 54 -1.07 -3.07 17.26
CA TYR A 54 -0.17 -4.07 17.85
C TYR A 54 0.92 -4.55 16.88
N SER A 55 2.11 -4.74 17.44
CA SER A 55 3.21 -5.51 16.86
C SER A 55 3.21 -6.90 17.49
N ILE A 56 3.22 -7.96 16.67
CA ILE A 56 3.20 -9.35 17.12
C ILE A 56 4.32 -10.18 16.50
N TRP A 57 4.87 -11.14 17.22
CA TRP A 57 5.90 -12.04 16.67
C TRP A 57 5.91 -13.37 17.40
N TRP A 58 6.35 -14.42 16.72
CA TRP A 58 6.61 -15.69 17.38
C TRP A 58 7.92 -15.59 18.16
N SER A 59 7.83 -15.72 19.48
CA SER A 59 9.03 -15.91 20.27
C SER A 59 9.42 -17.37 20.17
N SER A 60 10.60 -17.61 19.62
CA SER A 60 11.26 -18.91 19.58
C SER A 60 12.50 -18.95 20.49
N ASP A 61 12.78 -17.85 21.22
CA ASP A 61 13.96 -17.70 22.08
C ASP A 61 13.92 -18.69 23.26
N PRO A 62 14.78 -19.73 23.24
CA PRO A 62 14.79 -20.76 24.27
C PRO A 62 15.38 -20.26 25.60
N VAL A 63 16.12 -19.15 25.60
CA VAL A 63 16.73 -18.56 26.81
C VAL A 63 15.70 -17.75 27.60
N LYS A 64 14.69 -17.18 26.91
CA LYS A 64 13.64 -16.34 27.53
C LYS A 64 12.29 -17.04 27.75
N GLN A 65 12.24 -18.37 27.55
CA GLN A 65 11.02 -19.20 27.67
C GLN A 65 9.83 -18.72 26.82
N GLY A 66 10.08 -17.93 25.77
CA GLY A 66 9.03 -17.47 24.87
C GLY A 66 8.86 -18.54 23.81
N HIS A 67 7.79 -19.35 23.92
CA HIS A 67 7.36 -20.30 22.89
C HIS A 67 5.96 -19.98 22.36
N GLY A 68 5.42 -18.82 22.74
CA GLY A 68 4.11 -18.30 22.36
C GLY A 68 4.18 -17.15 21.37
N LEU A 69 3.03 -16.51 21.13
CA LEU A 69 2.94 -15.29 20.35
C LEU A 69 3.12 -14.08 21.28
N SER A 70 4.17 -13.32 21.03
CA SER A 70 4.47 -12.08 21.73
C SER A 70 3.74 -10.91 21.13
N ILE A 71 3.38 -9.97 22.00
CA ILE A 71 2.56 -8.80 21.71
C ILE A 71 3.24 -7.59 22.33
N SER A 72 3.35 -6.52 21.54
CA SER A 72 3.83 -5.21 21.98
C SER A 72 2.92 -4.10 21.45
N HIS A 73 2.94 -3.01 22.20
CA HIS A 73 2.44 -1.71 21.78
C HIS A 73 3.29 -0.65 22.48
N THR A 74 3.76 0.34 21.74
CA THR A 74 4.53 1.47 22.25
C THR A 74 3.72 2.75 22.15
N ASP A 75 3.69 3.57 23.20
CA ASP A 75 3.04 4.88 23.13
C ASP A 75 3.88 5.86 22.31
N ARG A 76 3.24 6.78 21.59
CA ARG A 76 3.91 7.73 20.68
C ARG A 76 5.04 8.53 21.33
N ARG A 77 4.94 8.80 22.65
CA ARG A 77 5.96 9.51 23.43
C ARG A 77 7.25 8.72 23.64
N ASP A 78 7.19 7.39 23.52
CA ASP A 78 8.30 6.47 23.77
C ASP A 78 8.98 6.02 22.46
N PHE A 79 8.61 6.63 21.33
CA PHE A 79 9.25 6.39 20.04
C PHE A 79 10.65 6.96 20.01
N ILE A 80 11.51 6.34 19.20
CA ILE A 80 12.87 6.84 18.96
C ILE A 80 12.79 7.80 17.79
N TYR A 81 13.26 9.03 17.97
CA TYR A 81 13.35 10.03 16.92
C TYR A 81 14.81 10.20 16.50
N GLY A 82 15.04 10.26 15.19
CA GLY A 82 16.36 10.50 14.60
C GLY A 82 16.86 11.93 14.86
N SER A 83 18.08 12.20 14.41
CA SER A 83 18.66 13.55 14.48
C SER A 83 18.02 14.51 13.46
N GLY A 84 18.22 15.80 13.68
CA GLY A 84 17.74 16.89 12.80
C GLY A 84 16.58 17.67 13.39
N ASP A 85 16.31 18.83 12.80
CA ASP A 85 15.09 19.61 13.00
C ASP A 85 14.63 20.14 11.62
N PRO A 86 13.59 19.56 11.00
CA PRO A 86 12.81 18.40 11.46
C PRO A 86 13.66 17.11 11.62
N VAL A 87 13.19 16.19 12.46
CA VAL A 87 13.86 14.90 12.68
C VAL A 87 13.81 14.06 11.40
N LYS A 88 14.92 13.40 11.03
CA LYS A 88 15.00 12.61 9.78
C LYS A 88 14.25 11.28 9.82
N SER A 89 13.98 10.75 11.00
CA SER A 89 13.32 9.46 11.15
C SER A 89 12.57 9.37 12.46
N PHE A 90 11.65 8.42 12.53
CA PHE A 90 11.13 7.92 13.80
C PHE A 90 10.80 6.43 13.69
N GLU A 91 10.94 5.72 14.80
CA GLU A 91 10.68 4.28 14.84
C GLU A 91 10.12 3.79 16.18
N ASP A 92 9.36 2.70 16.10
CA ASP A 92 9.03 1.88 17.26
C ASP A 92 10.33 1.26 17.83
N PRO A 93 10.63 1.42 19.13
CA PRO A 93 11.81 0.84 19.76
C PRO A 93 11.89 -0.68 19.58
N ALA A 94 13.11 -1.22 19.75
CA ALA A 94 13.34 -2.66 19.66
C ALA A 94 12.35 -3.45 20.55
N PHE A 95 11.74 -4.48 19.97
CA PHE A 95 10.59 -5.17 20.58
C PHE A 95 10.90 -5.67 22.00
N ARG A 96 10.10 -5.21 22.96
CA ARG A 96 10.03 -5.75 24.31
C ARG A 96 8.64 -6.33 24.52
N GLN A 97 8.56 -7.63 24.77
CA GLN A 97 7.30 -8.33 24.97
C GLN A 97 6.52 -7.71 26.12
N SER A 98 5.40 -7.04 25.80
CA SER A 98 4.47 -6.54 26.82
C SER A 98 3.69 -7.69 27.41
N ILE A 99 3.04 -8.48 26.56
CA ILE A 99 2.35 -9.72 26.92
C ILE A 99 2.66 -10.78 25.86
N ALA A 100 2.75 -12.05 26.23
CA ALA A 100 2.70 -13.17 25.31
C ALA A 100 1.65 -14.19 25.72
N LEU A 101 0.98 -14.75 24.71
CA LEU A 101 0.05 -15.86 24.86
C LEU A 101 0.75 -17.16 24.47
N SER A 102 0.85 -18.08 25.41
CA SER A 102 1.56 -19.35 25.27
C SER A 102 0.79 -20.50 25.94
N ALA A 103 1.33 -21.70 25.87
CA ALA A 103 0.85 -22.86 26.61
C ALA A 103 2.02 -23.62 27.22
N ARG A 104 1.81 -24.29 28.36
CA ARG A 104 2.87 -25.02 29.07
C ARG A 104 3.49 -26.12 28.21
N GLU A 105 2.71 -26.69 27.31
CA GLU A 105 3.12 -27.74 26.38
C GLU A 105 3.97 -27.22 25.21
N LEU A 106 3.99 -25.89 24.97
CA LEU A 106 4.88 -25.27 23.99
C LEU A 106 6.26 -25.06 24.62
N GLN A 107 7.25 -25.78 24.11
CA GLN A 107 8.63 -25.84 24.61
C GLN A 107 9.61 -25.86 23.42
N ASN A 108 10.86 -26.24 23.66
CA ASN A 108 11.79 -26.61 22.59
C ASN A 108 11.16 -27.65 21.66
N GLY A 109 11.12 -27.34 20.35
CA GLY A 109 10.43 -28.13 19.34
C GLY A 109 9.11 -27.52 18.85
N THR A 110 8.64 -26.44 19.49
CA THR A 110 7.48 -25.67 19.00
C THR A 110 7.68 -25.26 17.55
N VAL A 111 6.63 -25.38 16.74
CA VAL A 111 6.62 -24.98 15.34
C VAL A 111 5.49 -23.98 15.09
N LEU A 112 5.79 -23.00 14.25
CA LEU A 112 4.81 -22.08 13.70
C LEU A 112 4.37 -22.56 12.32
N THR A 113 3.05 -22.59 12.11
CA THR A 113 2.46 -22.77 10.79
C THR A 113 1.43 -21.69 10.55
N THR A 114 1.07 -21.44 9.30
CA THR A 114 0.04 -20.48 8.92
C THR A 114 -0.95 -21.11 7.95
N ASP A 115 -2.19 -20.65 8.01
CA ASP A 115 -3.25 -20.96 7.06
C ASP A 115 -4.17 -19.74 6.89
N SER A 116 -5.19 -19.87 6.03
CA SER A 116 -6.20 -18.84 5.83
C SER A 116 -5.60 -17.47 5.48
N LEU A 117 -4.57 -17.47 4.62
CA LEU A 117 -3.82 -16.28 4.20
C LEU A 117 -4.65 -15.44 3.21
N THR A 118 -5.48 -14.53 3.75
CA THR A 118 -6.35 -13.65 2.97
C THR A 118 -5.80 -12.22 2.90
N ALA A 119 -6.46 -11.31 2.19
CA ALA A 119 -5.96 -9.93 2.04
C ALA A 119 -5.88 -9.16 3.37
N PHE A 120 -6.73 -9.51 4.33
CA PHE A 120 -6.94 -8.77 5.59
C PHE A 120 -6.57 -9.58 6.83
N SER A 121 -6.36 -10.88 6.68
CA SER A 121 -6.10 -11.79 7.79
C SER A 121 -5.20 -12.95 7.45
N ALA A 122 -4.61 -13.52 8.49
CA ALA A 122 -3.94 -14.81 8.48
C ALA A 122 -4.22 -15.51 9.81
N ASN A 123 -4.22 -16.84 9.81
CA ASN A 123 -4.22 -17.60 11.04
C ASN A 123 -2.80 -18.10 11.33
N VAL A 124 -2.30 -17.81 12.53
CA VAL A 124 -0.99 -18.26 13.01
C VAL A 124 -1.18 -19.37 14.02
N ASN A 125 -0.57 -20.52 13.79
CA ASN A 125 -0.80 -21.73 14.56
C ASN A 125 0.48 -22.18 15.25
N LEU A 126 0.43 -22.42 16.56
CA LEU A 126 1.53 -22.97 17.34
C LEU A 126 1.23 -24.40 17.76
N ALA A 127 2.12 -25.31 17.38
CA ALA A 127 2.08 -26.72 17.76
C ALA A 127 3.35 -27.11 18.51
N PRO A 128 3.29 -28.06 19.47
CA PRO A 128 4.43 -28.40 20.32
C PRO A 128 5.57 -29.11 19.57
N ARG A 129 5.27 -29.67 18.38
CA ARG A 129 6.22 -30.29 17.46
C ARG A 129 5.63 -30.41 16.06
N ARG A 130 6.50 -30.60 15.06
CA ARG A 130 6.09 -30.87 13.68
C ARG A 130 5.11 -32.05 13.61
N GLY A 131 4.02 -31.87 12.87
CA GLY A 131 2.96 -32.88 12.68
C GLY A 131 1.97 -33.04 13.84
N ALA A 132 2.17 -32.33 14.97
CA ALA A 132 1.15 -32.26 16.02
C ALA A 132 0.03 -31.28 15.61
N LYS A 133 -1.17 -31.47 16.18
CA LYS A 133 -2.24 -30.48 16.04
C LYS A 133 -1.86 -29.18 16.76
N PRO A 134 -2.24 -28.00 16.24
CA PRO A 134 -2.08 -26.74 16.94
C PRO A 134 -2.72 -26.78 18.33
N LEU A 135 -2.01 -26.25 19.32
CA LEU A 135 -2.53 -26.03 20.67
C LEU A 135 -3.16 -24.65 20.80
N ILE A 136 -2.62 -23.68 20.06
CA ILE A 136 -3.12 -22.31 20.00
C ILE A 136 -3.13 -21.86 18.53
N SER A 137 -4.25 -21.31 18.11
CA SER A 137 -4.41 -20.59 16.84
C SER A 137 -4.69 -19.13 17.11
N PHE A 138 -4.06 -18.25 16.35
CA PHE A 138 -4.20 -16.80 16.47
C PHE A 138 -4.78 -16.27 15.15
N PRO A 139 -6.09 -15.95 15.11
CA PRO A 139 -6.64 -15.17 14.01
C PRO A 139 -6.08 -13.76 14.09
N VAL A 140 -5.20 -13.43 13.14
CA VAL A 140 -4.54 -12.13 13.04
C VAL A 140 -5.25 -11.32 11.97
N VAL A 141 -5.80 -10.17 12.35
CA VAL A 141 -6.55 -9.27 11.46
C VAL A 141 -6.06 -7.84 11.66
N GLN A 142 -5.93 -7.07 10.58
CA GLN A 142 -5.59 -5.65 10.67
C GLN A 142 -6.65 -4.87 11.45
N GLY A 143 -6.21 -3.99 12.35
CA GLY A 143 -7.10 -3.21 13.20
C GLY A 143 -7.73 -3.98 14.36
N MET A 144 -7.35 -5.23 14.65
CA MET A 144 -7.94 -5.96 15.77
C MET A 144 -7.69 -5.25 17.11
N ALA A 145 -8.73 -5.02 17.93
CA ALA A 145 -8.56 -4.42 19.26
C ALA A 145 -8.03 -5.42 20.30
N PHE A 146 -8.27 -6.71 20.08
CA PHE A 146 -7.81 -7.81 20.92
C PHE A 146 -6.92 -8.74 20.13
N VAL A 147 -5.72 -9.03 20.65
CA VAL A 147 -4.98 -10.22 20.20
C VAL A 147 -5.65 -11.43 20.85
N THR A 148 -6.09 -12.38 20.03
CA THR A 148 -6.87 -13.53 20.48
C THR A 148 -6.11 -14.83 20.27
N GLY A 149 -5.90 -15.61 21.33
CA GLY A 149 -5.45 -17.00 21.27
C GLY A 149 -6.63 -17.95 21.43
N VAL A 150 -6.84 -18.83 20.44
CA VAL A 150 -7.85 -19.90 20.46
C VAL A 150 -7.17 -21.19 20.90
N TYR A 151 -7.45 -21.64 22.11
CA TYR A 151 -6.78 -22.78 22.76
C TYR A 151 -7.55 -24.08 22.56
N SER A 152 -6.82 -25.17 22.36
CA SER A 152 -7.35 -26.54 22.28
C SER A 152 -6.62 -27.48 23.23
N LYS A 153 -7.27 -27.85 24.34
CA LYS A 153 -6.77 -28.77 25.37
C LYS A 153 -5.36 -28.44 25.89
N ALA A 154 -5.04 -27.15 26.02
CA ALA A 154 -3.72 -26.67 26.44
C ALA A 154 -3.74 -26.12 27.87
N THR A 155 -2.58 -26.03 28.50
CA THR A 155 -2.44 -25.32 29.78
C THR A 155 -2.07 -23.87 29.51
N VAL A 156 -2.98 -22.93 29.79
CA VAL A 156 -2.80 -21.51 29.47
C VAL A 156 -1.60 -20.93 30.23
N VAL A 157 -0.70 -20.27 29.51
CA VAL A 157 0.45 -19.53 30.05
C VAL A 157 0.45 -18.13 29.44
N ILE A 158 0.48 -17.11 30.29
CA ILE A 158 0.56 -15.71 29.87
C ILE A 158 1.84 -15.13 30.46
N GLN A 159 2.70 -14.58 29.61
CA GLN A 159 4.04 -14.11 30.01
C GLN A 159 4.20 -12.61 29.77
N SER A 160 5.10 -11.97 30.51
CA SER A 160 5.49 -10.58 30.30
C SER A 160 6.95 -10.35 30.65
N GLN A 161 7.74 -9.86 29.69
CA GLN A 161 9.10 -9.37 29.96
C GLN A 161 9.09 -8.06 30.75
N ARG A 162 7.97 -7.34 30.75
CA ARG A 162 7.75 -6.12 31.55
C ARG A 162 7.33 -6.40 32.99
N ARG A 163 7.06 -7.67 33.31
CA ARG A 163 6.60 -8.18 34.61
C ARG A 163 5.19 -7.71 34.99
N PHE A 164 4.40 -8.58 35.61
CA PHE A 164 3.11 -8.27 36.21
C PHE A 164 3.32 -7.65 37.60
N SER A 165 2.76 -6.45 37.80
CA SER A 165 2.80 -5.74 39.08
C SER A 165 1.50 -5.90 39.87
N LYS A 166 0.35 -5.91 39.19
CA LYS A 166 -0.97 -6.06 39.80
C LYS A 166 -1.94 -6.77 38.86
N ILE A 167 -2.84 -7.60 39.41
CA ILE A 167 -3.98 -8.17 38.71
C ILE A 167 -5.25 -7.86 39.50
N THR A 168 -6.30 -7.40 38.84
CA THR A 168 -7.60 -7.05 39.45
C THR A 168 -8.73 -7.64 38.62
N ASP A 169 -9.69 -8.28 39.27
CA ASP A 169 -10.88 -8.82 38.59
C ASP A 169 -11.72 -7.70 37.99
N LEU A 170 -12.21 -7.93 36.77
CA LEU A 170 -13.20 -7.08 36.11
C LEU A 170 -14.58 -7.68 36.25
N HIS A 171 -15.56 -6.79 36.36
CA HIS A 171 -16.97 -7.12 36.29
C HIS A 171 -17.43 -6.85 34.86
N LEU A 172 -17.99 -7.87 34.21
CA LEU A 172 -18.57 -7.75 32.88
C LEU A 172 -20.09 -7.72 33.00
N SER A 173 -20.74 -6.87 32.22
CA SER A 173 -22.19 -6.93 32.04
C SER A 173 -22.57 -8.28 31.41
N ILE A 174 -23.61 -8.92 31.97
CA ILE A 174 -24.08 -10.22 31.51
C ILE A 174 -24.68 -10.04 30.11
N ALA A 175 -24.03 -10.62 29.09
CA ALA A 175 -24.55 -10.63 27.73
C ALA A 175 -25.60 -11.75 27.57
N GLY A 176 -26.73 -11.61 28.25
CA GLY A 176 -27.84 -12.57 28.17
C GLY A 176 -27.49 -14.01 28.60
N PRO A 177 -28.37 -14.98 28.32
CA PRO A 177 -28.10 -16.40 28.56
C PRO A 177 -27.05 -16.92 27.55
N GLY A 178 -25.87 -17.34 28.01
CA GLY A 178 -24.79 -17.82 27.13
C GLY A 178 -23.45 -18.08 27.84
N THR A 179 -22.40 -18.27 27.03
CA THR A 179 -21.01 -18.53 27.49
C THR A 179 -20.46 -17.36 28.31
N SER A 180 -19.99 -17.63 29.52
CA SER A 180 -19.42 -16.63 30.42
C SER A 180 -18.04 -16.13 29.94
N VAL A 181 -17.87 -14.81 29.92
CA VAL A 181 -16.58 -14.15 29.72
C VAL A 181 -16.09 -13.61 31.06
N TYR A 182 -14.86 -13.93 31.43
CA TYR A 182 -14.23 -13.45 32.65
C TYR A 182 -13.08 -12.52 32.31
N GLY A 183 -12.99 -11.37 32.97
CA GLY A 183 -12.00 -10.34 32.68
C GLY A 183 -11.12 -10.00 33.87
N TRP A 184 -9.90 -9.56 33.57
CA TRP A 184 -8.92 -9.04 34.50
C TRP A 184 -8.24 -7.81 33.92
N ASN A 185 -7.99 -6.79 34.75
CA ASN A 185 -7.03 -5.74 34.46
C ASN A 185 -5.68 -6.14 35.05
N VAL A 186 -4.64 -6.14 34.24
CA VAL A 186 -3.26 -6.36 34.65
C VAL A 186 -2.43 -5.09 34.43
N GLN A 187 -1.70 -4.70 35.46
CA GLN A 187 -0.71 -3.65 35.37
C GLN A 187 0.68 -4.29 35.19
N LEU A 188 1.47 -3.75 34.26
CA LEU A 188 2.84 -4.18 34.02
C LEU A 188 3.83 -3.34 34.84
N GLY A 189 5.10 -3.76 34.88
CA GLY A 189 6.15 -3.09 35.65
C GLY A 189 6.55 -1.71 35.13
N ASP A 190 6.18 -1.36 33.89
CA ASP A 190 6.32 -0.02 33.33
C ASP A 190 5.11 0.89 33.57
N GLY A 191 4.12 0.41 34.35
CA GLY A 191 2.90 1.13 34.67
C GLY A 191 1.77 1.00 33.64
N SER A 192 2.03 0.40 32.47
CA SER A 192 0.99 0.19 31.45
C SER A 192 -0.11 -0.76 31.93
N SER A 193 -1.34 -0.50 31.50
CA SER A 193 -2.54 -1.30 31.81
C SER A 193 -2.95 -2.13 30.60
N TRP A 194 -3.23 -3.40 30.84
CA TRP A 194 -3.69 -4.35 29.85
C TRP A 194 -4.87 -5.13 30.40
N LEU A 195 -5.74 -5.58 29.51
CA LEU A 195 -6.92 -6.37 29.84
C LEU A 195 -6.67 -7.80 29.37
N ILE A 196 -7.09 -8.76 30.18
CA ILE A 196 -7.11 -10.19 29.85
C ILE A 196 -8.56 -10.64 29.95
N TYR A 197 -9.09 -11.23 28.88
CA TYR A 197 -10.40 -11.87 28.89
C TYR A 197 -10.28 -13.35 28.58
N VAL A 198 -10.98 -14.19 29.34
CA VAL A 198 -11.00 -15.64 29.15
C VAL A 198 -12.45 -16.08 28.95
N THR A 199 -12.68 -16.75 27.82
CA THR A 199 -13.98 -17.35 27.48
C THR A 199 -13.78 -18.86 27.39
N SER A 200 -14.32 -19.61 28.36
CA SER A 200 -14.19 -21.06 28.38
C SER A 200 -15.40 -21.74 27.77
N ILE A 201 -15.19 -22.82 27.02
CA ILE A 201 -16.26 -23.71 26.57
C ILE A 201 -16.29 -25.04 27.34
N CYS A 202 -15.32 -25.28 28.23
CA CYS A 202 -15.15 -26.54 28.94
C CYS A 202 -15.23 -26.41 30.47
N LEU A 203 -15.17 -25.20 31.01
CA LEU A 203 -15.24 -24.94 32.45
C LEU A 203 -16.62 -24.38 32.82
N SER A 204 -17.21 -24.94 33.88
CA SER A 204 -18.46 -24.46 34.49
C SER A 204 -18.24 -23.34 35.51
N GLU A 205 -17.00 -23.14 35.97
CA GLU A 205 -16.63 -22.15 36.97
C GLU A 205 -15.66 -21.10 36.40
N ARG A 206 -15.52 -19.97 37.10
CA ARG A 206 -14.57 -18.91 36.76
C ARG A 206 -13.14 -19.48 36.68
N PRO A 207 -12.43 -19.31 35.55
CA PRO A 207 -11.03 -19.70 35.42
C PRO A 207 -10.16 -19.03 36.47
N LYS A 208 -9.25 -19.78 37.08
CA LYS A 208 -8.26 -19.25 38.02
C LYS A 208 -7.01 -18.82 37.24
N LEU A 209 -6.63 -17.56 37.38
CA LEU A 209 -5.34 -17.03 36.91
C LEU A 209 -4.44 -16.78 38.11
N GLN A 210 -3.28 -17.42 38.15
CA GLN A 210 -2.33 -17.31 39.24
C GLN A 210 -1.00 -16.74 38.73
N ILE A 211 -0.56 -15.62 39.30
CA ILE A 211 0.81 -15.14 39.11
C ILE A 211 1.75 -16.15 39.80
N THR A 212 2.54 -16.89 39.02
CA THR A 212 3.50 -17.87 39.56
C THR A 212 4.84 -17.22 39.90
N ASP A 213 5.22 -16.24 39.10
CA ASP A 213 6.33 -15.33 39.32
C ASP A 213 5.99 -13.99 38.66
N LYS A 214 6.79 -12.94 38.91
CA LYS A 214 6.51 -11.61 38.36
C LYS A 214 6.49 -11.59 36.82
N GLY A 215 6.97 -12.60 36.09
CA GLY A 215 6.93 -12.68 34.63
C GLY A 215 5.84 -13.60 34.06
N THR A 216 5.15 -14.40 34.90
CA THR A 216 4.29 -15.49 34.42
C THR A 216 2.96 -15.56 35.18
N ILE A 217 1.87 -15.64 34.43
CA ILE A 217 0.53 -16.04 34.89
C ILE A 217 0.22 -17.43 34.36
N LEU A 218 -0.09 -18.35 35.26
CA LEU A 218 -0.57 -19.70 34.95
C LEU A 218 -2.10 -19.72 35.01
N GLY A 219 -2.72 -20.19 33.93
CA GLY A 219 -4.16 -20.38 33.82
C GLY A 219 -4.59 -21.85 33.97
N PRO A 220 -5.83 -22.18 33.58
CA PRO A 220 -6.37 -23.53 33.69
C PRO A 220 -5.62 -24.55 32.80
N LYS A 221 -5.55 -25.80 33.29
CA LYS A 221 -5.04 -26.96 32.56
C LYS A 221 -6.12 -27.56 31.66
N GLY A 222 -5.72 -28.13 30.51
CA GLY A 222 -6.66 -28.77 29.58
C GLY A 222 -7.70 -27.81 29.01
N PHE A 223 -7.40 -26.51 29.00
CA PHE A 223 -8.31 -25.45 28.62
C PHE A 223 -8.64 -25.51 27.12
N THR A 224 -9.92 -25.34 26.83
CA THR A 224 -10.43 -25.10 25.48
C THR A 224 -11.32 -23.87 25.53
N GLY A 225 -11.09 -22.92 24.62
CA GLY A 225 -11.72 -21.61 24.64
C GLY A 225 -10.78 -20.53 24.12
N THR A 226 -11.09 -19.27 24.42
CA THR A 226 -10.28 -18.13 23.98
C THR A 226 -9.66 -17.39 25.15
N VAL A 227 -8.45 -16.88 24.92
CA VAL A 227 -7.79 -15.88 25.77
C VAL A 227 -7.51 -14.66 24.90
N GLN A 228 -8.06 -13.52 25.28
CA GLN A 228 -7.91 -12.25 24.56
C GLN A 228 -7.14 -11.26 25.40
N VAL A 229 -6.26 -10.49 24.77
CA VAL A 229 -5.55 -9.40 25.45
C VAL A 229 -5.61 -8.11 24.66
N ALA A 230 -5.74 -6.99 25.37
CA ALA A 230 -5.78 -5.65 24.80
C ALA A 230 -5.06 -4.65 25.70
N LYS A 231 -4.38 -3.66 25.11
CA LYS A 231 -3.85 -2.52 25.86
C LYS A 231 -5.00 -1.59 26.22
N ASN A 232 -5.04 -1.13 27.48
CA ASN A 232 -6.00 -0.15 27.96
C ASN A 232 -5.30 1.19 28.25
N PRO A 233 -5.35 2.17 27.32
CA PRO A 233 -4.66 3.45 27.50
C PRO A 233 -5.36 4.38 28.49
N ALA A 234 -6.69 4.27 28.64
CA ALA A 234 -7.52 5.25 29.36
C ALA A 234 -7.94 4.80 30.77
N GLY A 235 -7.44 3.66 31.24
CA GLY A 235 -7.70 3.17 32.60
C GLY A 235 -9.18 2.82 32.81
N ALA A 236 -9.76 3.20 33.95
CA ALA A 236 -11.10 2.76 34.33
C ALA A 236 -12.23 3.26 33.41
N ALA A 237 -12.03 4.40 32.73
CA ALA A 237 -13.06 5.07 31.94
C ALA A 237 -13.53 4.24 30.72
N ASP A 238 -12.62 3.48 30.10
CA ASP A 238 -12.89 2.79 28.84
C ASP A 238 -13.06 1.26 28.99
N ILE A 239 -12.95 0.73 30.22
CA ILE A 239 -13.12 -0.71 30.49
C ILE A 239 -14.48 -1.21 30.01
N ASP A 240 -15.53 -0.40 30.13
CA ASP A 240 -16.88 -0.78 29.70
C ASP A 240 -16.99 -0.98 28.19
N VAL A 241 -16.22 -0.23 27.40
CA VAL A 241 -16.17 -0.38 25.94
C VAL A 241 -15.52 -1.71 25.57
N PHE A 242 -14.37 -2.04 26.16
CA PHE A 242 -13.73 -3.35 25.97
C PHE A 242 -14.63 -4.50 26.45
N ASN A 243 -15.30 -4.34 27.61
CA ASN A 243 -16.19 -5.34 28.16
C ASN A 243 -17.37 -5.69 27.23
N LYS A 244 -17.90 -4.72 26.47
CA LYS A 244 -18.96 -4.93 25.47
C LYS A 244 -18.50 -5.83 24.31
N ALA A 245 -17.24 -5.72 23.91
CA ALA A 245 -16.66 -6.48 22.79
C ALA A 245 -15.87 -7.73 23.21
N ALA A 246 -15.64 -7.95 24.51
CA ALA A 246 -14.92 -9.12 24.98
C ALA A 246 -15.63 -10.43 24.60
N GLY A 247 -14.87 -11.47 24.25
CA GLY A 247 -15.36 -12.78 23.84
C GLY A 247 -15.68 -12.94 22.35
N VAL A 248 -15.80 -11.84 21.59
CA VAL A 248 -15.90 -11.87 20.12
C VAL A 248 -14.58 -11.41 19.48
N TYR A 249 -14.24 -11.95 18.32
CA TYR A 249 -13.01 -11.58 17.61
C TYR A 249 -13.16 -11.72 16.09
N PRO A 250 -12.46 -10.88 15.30
CA PRO A 250 -12.46 -10.99 13.85
C PRO A 250 -11.59 -12.17 13.40
N VAL A 251 -11.93 -12.79 12.27
CA VAL A 251 -11.16 -13.88 11.65
C VAL A 251 -10.80 -13.62 10.18
N SER A 252 -11.60 -12.80 9.50
CA SER A 252 -11.38 -12.39 8.12
C SER A 252 -12.11 -11.07 7.86
N ALA A 253 -11.96 -10.53 6.66
CA ALA A 253 -12.82 -9.45 6.18
C ALA A 253 -13.12 -9.62 4.69
N THR A 254 -14.27 -9.09 4.29
CA THR A 254 -14.62 -8.87 2.88
C THR A 254 -14.59 -7.39 2.57
N ILE A 255 -14.33 -7.07 1.30
CA ILE A 255 -14.48 -5.71 0.81
C ILE A 255 -15.51 -5.66 -0.31
N SER A 256 -16.39 -4.66 -0.21
CA SER A 256 -17.33 -4.30 -1.26
C SER A 256 -17.23 -2.81 -1.56
N GLY A 257 -17.72 -2.38 -2.72
CA GLY A 257 -17.78 -0.97 -3.04
C GLY A 257 -18.66 -0.67 -4.24
N THR A 258 -19.13 0.58 -4.29
CA THR A 258 -20.02 1.10 -5.32
C THR A 258 -19.54 2.47 -5.76
N VAL A 259 -19.74 2.78 -7.05
CA VAL A 259 -19.43 4.10 -7.62
C VAL A 259 -20.68 4.63 -8.29
N ALA A 260 -21.08 5.85 -7.91
CA ALA A 260 -22.20 6.58 -8.48
C ALA A 260 -21.74 8.00 -8.82
N GLY A 261 -21.54 8.28 -10.11
CA GLY A 261 -20.99 9.55 -10.57
C GLY A 261 -19.61 9.80 -9.95
N ARG A 262 -19.48 10.90 -9.20
CA ARG A 262 -18.23 11.27 -8.50
C ARG A 262 -18.11 10.68 -7.10
N THR A 263 -19.13 10.01 -6.59
CA THR A 263 -19.10 9.44 -5.23
C THR A 263 -18.82 7.95 -5.28
N GLY A 264 -17.82 7.53 -4.51
CA GLY A 264 -17.49 6.14 -4.25
C GLY A 264 -17.76 5.78 -2.79
N THR A 265 -18.21 4.57 -2.55
CA THR A 265 -18.34 3.99 -1.21
C THR A 265 -17.63 2.65 -1.19
N TYR A 266 -16.92 2.36 -0.11
CA TYR A 266 -16.30 1.06 0.12
C TYR A 266 -16.47 0.62 1.57
N THR A 267 -16.72 -0.67 1.76
CA THR A 267 -17.03 -1.25 3.06
C THR A 267 -16.11 -2.42 3.34
N LEU A 268 -15.40 -2.37 4.47
CA LEU A 268 -14.70 -3.49 5.06
C LEU A 268 -15.63 -4.15 6.08
N ALA A 269 -16.09 -5.36 5.82
CA ALA A 269 -17.00 -6.10 6.70
C ALA A 269 -16.29 -7.34 7.27
N TRP A 270 -16.21 -7.44 8.60
CA TRP A 270 -15.48 -8.51 9.26
C TRP A 270 -16.34 -9.75 9.48
N GLU A 271 -15.77 -10.91 9.19
CA GLU A 271 -16.27 -12.16 9.73
C GLU A 271 -15.75 -12.33 11.15
N LYS A 272 -16.59 -12.84 12.05
CA LYS A 272 -16.29 -12.95 13.47
C LYS A 272 -16.65 -14.30 14.07
N GLU A 273 -15.88 -14.68 15.07
CA GLU A 273 -16.03 -15.91 15.87
C GLU A 273 -16.11 -15.62 17.37
N GLY A 274 -16.37 -16.66 18.17
CA GLY A 274 -16.63 -16.52 19.60
C GLY A 274 -18.08 -16.17 19.90
N ILE A 275 -18.32 -15.14 20.72
CA ILE A 275 -19.67 -14.69 21.09
C ILE A 275 -20.22 -13.74 20.02
N LYS A 276 -20.62 -14.29 18.87
CA LYS A 276 -20.99 -13.54 17.66
C LYS A 276 -22.12 -12.50 17.85
N GLN A 277 -22.90 -12.59 18.92
CA GLN A 277 -23.95 -11.62 19.25
C GLN A 277 -23.40 -10.27 19.72
N ARG A 278 -22.13 -10.22 20.17
CA ARG A 278 -21.45 -8.98 20.53
C ARG A 278 -20.88 -8.31 19.28
N THR A 279 -20.89 -6.98 19.28
CA THR A 279 -20.24 -6.16 18.24
C THR A 279 -18.73 -6.18 18.45
N LEU A 280 -17.98 -6.23 17.35
CA LEU A 280 -16.52 -6.10 17.39
C LEU A 280 -16.08 -4.71 17.86
N LEU A 281 -14.90 -4.67 18.47
CA LEU A 281 -14.13 -3.45 18.66
C LEU A 281 -12.92 -3.52 17.70
N MET A 282 -12.83 -2.57 16.78
CA MET A 282 -11.80 -2.52 15.73
C MET A 282 -11.14 -1.15 15.70
N PHE A 283 -9.82 -1.08 15.56
CA PHE A 283 -9.08 0.15 15.38
C PHE A 283 -9.13 0.62 13.92
N ALA A 284 -9.55 1.86 13.74
CA ALA A 284 -9.51 2.58 12.48
C ALA A 284 -8.27 3.47 12.40
N LEU A 285 -7.57 3.44 11.26
CA LEU A 285 -6.50 4.40 10.98
C LEU A 285 -7.09 5.79 10.66
N PRO A 286 -6.31 6.88 10.81
CA PRO A 286 -6.78 8.26 10.57
C PRO A 286 -7.49 8.49 9.23
N HIS A 287 -7.02 7.88 8.14
CA HIS A 287 -7.66 8.05 6.83
C HIS A 287 -9.05 7.38 6.74
N HIS A 288 -9.29 6.29 7.50
CA HIS A 288 -10.61 5.70 7.63
C HIS A 288 -11.55 6.66 8.36
N VAL A 289 -11.13 7.18 9.52
CA VAL A 289 -11.93 8.12 10.32
C VAL A 289 -12.32 9.35 9.50
N LYS A 290 -11.38 9.90 8.73
CA LYS A 290 -11.62 11.03 7.81
C LYS A 290 -12.58 10.75 6.65
N SER A 291 -12.92 9.49 6.39
CA SER A 291 -13.78 9.08 5.28
C SER A 291 -15.02 8.30 5.69
N PHE A 292 -15.26 8.07 6.99
CA PHE A 292 -16.45 7.35 7.43
C PHE A 292 -17.76 7.99 6.98
N ASN A 293 -18.73 7.14 6.61
CA ASN A 293 -20.11 7.59 6.54
C ASN A 293 -20.65 7.91 7.94
N THR A 294 -21.81 8.55 7.99
CA THR A 294 -22.44 8.96 9.25
C THR A 294 -22.73 7.78 10.19
N GLU A 295 -23.06 6.60 9.66
CA GLU A 295 -23.37 5.42 10.50
C GLU A 295 -22.11 4.87 11.17
N THR A 296 -21.04 4.64 10.41
CA THR A 296 -19.76 4.13 10.95
C THR A 296 -19.18 5.09 11.99
N ALA A 297 -19.29 6.40 11.74
CA ALA A 297 -18.82 7.43 12.68
C ALA A 297 -19.52 7.39 14.05
N ARG A 298 -20.75 6.86 14.15
CA ARG A 298 -21.44 6.68 15.45
C ARG A 298 -20.77 5.64 16.36
N GLY A 299 -19.99 4.74 15.78
CA GLY A 299 -19.24 3.72 16.51
C GLY A 299 -17.93 4.23 17.13
N LEU A 300 -17.50 5.47 16.85
CA LEU A 300 -16.28 6.06 17.40
C LEU A 300 -16.29 6.04 18.93
N THR A 301 -15.15 5.69 19.51
CA THR A 301 -14.93 5.68 20.96
C THR A 301 -13.79 6.63 21.34
N SER A 302 -13.58 6.86 22.65
CA SER A 302 -12.45 7.60 23.19
C SER A 302 -11.13 6.83 23.21
N ILE A 303 -11.14 5.53 22.88
CA ILE A 303 -9.96 4.68 22.95
C ILE A 303 -9.06 4.96 21.75
N GLU A 304 -7.86 5.44 22.02
CA GLU A 304 -6.85 5.75 21.02
C GLU A 304 -5.53 5.04 21.34
N LEU A 305 -4.90 4.49 20.31
CA LEU A 305 -3.61 3.83 20.40
C LEU A 305 -2.72 4.24 19.23
N ALA A 306 -1.44 4.48 19.51
CA ALA A 306 -0.50 4.84 18.47
C ALA A 306 -0.29 3.64 17.53
N SER A 307 -0.53 3.83 16.24
CA SER A 307 0.13 2.98 15.25
C SER A 307 1.60 3.38 15.14
N THR A 308 2.43 2.46 14.67
CA THR A 308 3.87 2.70 14.47
C THR A 308 4.13 3.75 13.40
N THR A 309 3.45 3.72 12.25
CA THR A 309 3.72 4.67 11.14
C THR A 309 2.50 5.32 10.50
N LYS A 310 1.29 5.08 11.01
CA LYS A 310 0.01 5.57 10.47
C LYS A 310 -0.72 6.57 11.39
N GLY A 311 0.00 7.23 12.29
CA GLY A 311 -0.58 8.14 13.29
C GLY A 311 -1.30 7.45 14.45
N ILE A 312 -2.29 8.10 15.04
CA ILE A 312 -3.09 7.57 16.15
C ILE A 312 -4.32 6.84 15.59
N ALA A 313 -4.48 5.56 15.93
CA ALA A 313 -5.64 4.77 15.55
C ALA A 313 -6.73 4.89 16.64
N THR A 314 -7.99 4.98 16.21
CA THR A 314 -9.15 5.15 17.10
C THR A 314 -10.00 3.89 17.09
N ALA A 315 -10.37 3.36 18.26
CA ALA A 315 -11.21 2.17 18.35
C ALA A 315 -12.68 2.50 18.06
N ILE A 316 -13.32 1.61 17.30
CA ILE A 316 -14.68 1.73 16.80
C ILE A 316 -15.46 0.47 17.20
N LEU A 317 -16.64 0.64 17.81
CA LEU A 317 -17.60 -0.44 18.03
C LEU A 317 -18.43 -0.65 16.75
N ALA A 318 -17.94 -1.51 15.84
CA ALA A 318 -18.65 -1.84 14.61
C ALA A 318 -18.19 -3.19 14.04
N ASP A 319 -19.10 -3.89 13.36
CA ASP A 319 -18.80 -5.12 12.62
C ASP A 319 -18.39 -4.87 11.15
N GLU A 320 -18.50 -3.61 10.70
CA GLU A 320 -18.05 -3.15 9.39
C GLU A 320 -17.69 -1.66 9.43
N PHE A 321 -16.74 -1.24 8.60
CA PHE A 321 -16.46 0.16 8.34
C PHE A 321 -16.89 0.52 6.93
N THR A 322 -17.76 1.52 6.80
CA THR A 322 -18.14 2.08 5.51
C THR A 322 -17.54 3.47 5.34
N MET A 323 -16.71 3.61 4.30
CA MET A 323 -16.02 4.84 3.93
C MET A 323 -16.60 5.42 2.62
N VAL A 324 -16.54 6.74 2.47
CA VAL A 324 -17.07 7.49 1.34
C VAL A 324 -16.02 8.44 0.77
N GLU A 325 -15.82 8.35 -0.54
CA GLU A 325 -15.00 9.27 -1.33
C GLU A 325 -15.91 10.11 -2.22
N TYR A 326 -16.12 11.38 -1.89
CA TYR A 326 -17.06 12.25 -2.61
C TYR A 326 -16.54 12.74 -3.97
N GLU A 327 -15.23 12.65 -4.20
CA GLU A 327 -14.56 13.32 -5.31
C GLU A 327 -13.67 12.39 -6.13
N LEU A 328 -14.30 11.36 -6.67
CA LEU A 328 -13.64 10.43 -7.58
C LEU A 328 -13.12 11.15 -8.84
N PRO A 329 -11.92 10.80 -9.33
CA PRO A 329 -11.26 11.43 -10.48
C PRO A 329 -11.84 10.98 -11.84
N THR A 330 -13.17 11.04 -11.98
CA THR A 330 -13.91 10.57 -13.16
C THR A 330 -13.59 11.37 -14.42
N ASP A 331 -13.23 12.64 -14.29
CA ASP A 331 -12.90 13.55 -15.39
C ASP A 331 -11.41 13.54 -15.79
N ILE A 332 -10.56 12.75 -15.12
CA ILE A 332 -9.14 12.61 -15.46
C ILE A 332 -8.98 11.61 -16.62
N GLY A 333 -8.43 12.07 -17.74
CA GLY A 333 -8.00 11.27 -18.89
C GLY A 333 -6.50 11.45 -19.15
N PHE A 334 -6.05 11.24 -20.40
CA PHE A 334 -4.64 11.43 -20.77
C PHE A 334 -4.20 12.89 -20.90
N ASP A 335 -5.13 13.83 -21.02
CA ASP A 335 -4.82 15.26 -21.04
C ASP A 335 -4.35 15.75 -19.67
N PRO A 336 -3.39 16.70 -19.63
CA PRO A 336 -3.04 17.40 -18.40
C PRO A 336 -4.29 17.82 -17.62
N TRP A 337 -4.27 17.63 -16.31
CA TRP A 337 -5.40 17.91 -15.46
C TRP A 337 -4.93 18.63 -14.20
N SER A 338 -5.74 19.55 -13.69
CA SER A 338 -5.55 20.10 -12.35
C SER A 338 -6.89 20.44 -11.71
N PRO A 339 -6.96 20.50 -10.37
CA PRO A 339 -8.17 20.93 -9.69
C PRO A 339 -8.63 22.34 -10.14
N ARG A 340 -7.69 23.21 -10.50
CA ARG A 340 -7.95 24.59 -10.96
C ARG A 340 -8.55 24.69 -12.35
N LEU A 341 -8.11 23.83 -13.27
CA LEU A 341 -8.39 23.97 -14.70
C LEU A 341 -9.27 22.85 -15.27
N GLY A 342 -9.47 21.77 -14.51
CA GLY A 342 -9.98 20.52 -15.08
C GLY A 342 -8.98 19.93 -16.08
N SER A 343 -9.49 19.19 -17.06
CA SER A 343 -8.71 18.65 -18.17
C SER A 343 -8.43 19.73 -19.22
N VAL A 344 -7.17 19.88 -19.62
CA VAL A 344 -6.66 20.93 -20.51
C VAL A 344 -5.63 20.36 -21.50
N GLY A 345 -5.43 21.02 -22.65
CA GLY A 345 -4.44 20.60 -23.65
C GLY A 345 -5.05 20.25 -25.02
N SER A 346 -5.77 19.13 -25.14
CA SER A 346 -6.21 18.61 -26.45
C SER A 346 -7.61 19.05 -26.89
N ARG A 347 -8.58 19.22 -25.98
CA ARG A 347 -9.97 19.57 -26.29
C ARG A 347 -10.63 20.44 -25.21
N GLY A 348 -11.25 21.56 -25.61
CA GLY A 348 -12.18 22.33 -24.78
C GLY A 348 -12.06 23.86 -24.92
N PRO A 349 -13.11 24.65 -24.60
CA PRO A 349 -13.05 26.11 -24.50
C PRO A 349 -12.15 26.61 -23.34
N ALA A 350 -11.75 25.71 -22.44
CA ALA A 350 -10.77 25.96 -21.39
C ALA A 350 -9.36 25.54 -21.87
N ALA A 351 -8.54 26.53 -22.23
CA ALA A 351 -7.08 26.41 -22.27
C ALA A 351 -6.46 25.40 -23.25
N SER A 352 -6.44 25.72 -24.55
CA SER A 352 -5.45 25.10 -25.47
C SER A 352 -4.07 25.73 -25.28
N VAL A 353 -3.01 24.97 -25.53
CA VAL A 353 -1.63 25.51 -25.54
C VAL A 353 -1.41 26.53 -26.68
N SER A 354 -0.51 27.49 -26.48
CA SER A 354 -0.17 28.53 -27.46
C SER A 354 0.50 27.95 -28.71
N GLN A 355 0.53 28.71 -29.82
CA GLN A 355 1.23 28.27 -31.04
C GLN A 355 2.74 28.09 -30.83
N ASP A 356 3.36 28.92 -29.99
CA ASP A 356 4.78 28.76 -29.62
C ASP A 356 5.02 27.45 -28.87
N ALA A 357 4.14 27.13 -27.91
CA ALA A 357 4.22 25.86 -27.20
C ALA A 357 4.00 24.66 -28.13
N LYS A 358 3.06 24.74 -29.07
CA LYS A 358 2.87 23.68 -30.09
C LYS A 358 4.14 23.47 -30.91
N ALA A 359 4.78 24.54 -31.36
CA ALA A 359 6.05 24.44 -32.10
C ALA A 359 7.15 23.79 -31.24
N ALA A 360 7.24 24.14 -29.95
CA ALA A 360 8.17 23.52 -29.00
C ALA A 360 7.96 22.00 -28.87
N ILE A 361 6.72 21.59 -28.64
CA ILE A 361 6.32 20.19 -28.49
C ILE A 361 6.65 19.42 -29.78
N ILE A 362 6.30 19.96 -30.95
CA ILE A 362 6.58 19.34 -32.25
C ILE A 362 8.08 19.16 -32.48
N ASN A 363 8.89 20.16 -32.14
CA ASN A 363 10.34 20.09 -32.31
C ASN A 363 10.98 19.05 -31.40
N ALA A 364 10.57 18.97 -30.13
CA ALA A 364 11.01 17.92 -29.21
C ALA A 364 10.59 16.53 -29.71
N ALA A 365 9.33 16.38 -30.14
CA ALA A 365 8.77 15.13 -30.63
C ALA A 365 9.51 14.58 -31.85
N LYS A 366 9.90 15.45 -32.79
CA LYS A 366 10.68 15.06 -33.98
C LYS A 366 11.99 14.38 -33.62
N VAL A 367 12.65 14.82 -32.54
CA VAL A 367 13.90 14.21 -32.07
C VAL A 367 13.61 12.97 -31.24
N GLU A 368 12.70 13.08 -30.26
CA GLU A 368 12.40 12.01 -29.31
C GLU A 368 11.82 10.76 -30.00
N LEU A 369 10.85 10.93 -30.91
CA LEU A 369 10.20 9.82 -31.63
C LEU A 369 11.01 9.31 -32.85
N ALA A 370 12.06 10.03 -33.27
CA ALA A 370 12.98 9.55 -34.29
C ALA A 370 13.92 8.47 -33.76
N ARG A 371 14.14 8.41 -32.44
CA ARG A 371 15.01 7.44 -31.77
C ARG A 371 14.61 5.99 -32.09
N ASP A 372 15.55 5.09 -31.87
CA ASP A 372 15.34 3.64 -31.98
C ASP A 372 14.60 3.13 -30.74
N ILE A 373 13.27 3.29 -30.74
CA ILE A 373 12.37 2.84 -29.67
C ILE A 373 12.54 1.34 -29.42
N THR A 374 12.69 0.54 -30.48
CA THR A 374 12.85 -0.91 -30.43
C THR A 374 14.09 -1.32 -29.64
N LYS A 375 15.21 -0.61 -29.80
CA LYS A 375 16.43 -0.80 -29.02
C LYS A 375 16.31 -0.24 -27.60
N LEU A 376 15.79 0.96 -27.44
CA LEU A 376 15.74 1.68 -26.16
C LEU A 376 14.78 1.06 -25.14
N THR A 377 13.84 0.25 -25.61
CA THR A 377 12.92 -0.54 -24.77
C THR A 377 13.39 -1.98 -24.57
N ASN A 378 14.45 -2.43 -25.24
CA ASN A 378 14.94 -3.82 -25.14
C ASN A 378 15.92 -3.97 -23.97
N LEU A 379 15.42 -3.91 -22.74
CA LEU A 379 16.24 -3.90 -21.52
C LEU A 379 15.99 -5.15 -20.65
N THR A 380 16.96 -5.47 -19.79
CA THR A 380 16.91 -6.59 -18.84
C THR A 380 16.07 -6.33 -17.60
N SER A 381 15.81 -5.06 -17.28
CA SER A 381 14.97 -4.67 -16.15
C SER A 381 13.54 -4.38 -16.61
N LYS A 382 12.56 -4.96 -15.91
CA LYS A 382 11.14 -4.67 -16.17
C LYS A 382 10.81 -3.23 -15.82
N TYR A 383 11.43 -2.67 -14.78
CA TYR A 383 11.27 -1.28 -14.36
C TYR A 383 11.70 -0.30 -15.46
N TYR A 384 12.98 -0.33 -15.85
CA TYR A 384 13.52 0.63 -16.81
C TYR A 384 12.90 0.51 -18.20
N ALA A 385 12.58 -0.70 -18.66
CA ALA A 385 11.90 -0.88 -19.94
C ALA A 385 10.47 -0.32 -19.89
N GLY A 386 9.74 -0.52 -18.79
CA GLY A 386 8.42 0.05 -18.57
C GLY A 386 8.44 1.57 -18.65
N ILE A 387 9.37 2.22 -17.92
CA ILE A 387 9.58 3.66 -17.99
C ILE A 387 9.83 4.10 -19.44
N ALA A 388 10.75 3.44 -20.15
CA ALA A 388 11.08 3.78 -21.54
C ALA A 388 9.84 3.70 -22.46
N PHE A 389 9.00 2.66 -22.33
CA PHE A 389 7.73 2.59 -23.06
C PHE A 389 6.82 3.78 -22.77
N SER A 390 6.68 4.14 -21.49
CA SER A 390 5.82 5.25 -21.07
C SER A 390 6.29 6.60 -21.61
N VAL A 391 7.60 6.81 -21.78
CA VAL A 391 8.18 8.04 -22.33
C VAL A 391 7.68 8.24 -23.76
N TYR A 392 7.82 7.23 -24.63
CA TYR A 392 7.41 7.34 -26.03
C TYR A 392 5.89 7.39 -26.20
N ALA A 393 5.13 6.69 -25.34
CA ALA A 393 3.68 6.76 -25.34
C ALA A 393 3.18 8.18 -24.99
N ARG A 394 3.75 8.81 -23.95
CA ARG A 394 3.44 10.20 -23.57
C ARG A 394 3.86 11.21 -24.63
N ALA A 395 5.03 11.03 -25.24
CA ALA A 395 5.52 11.88 -26.32
C ALA A 395 4.57 11.85 -27.53
N LEU A 396 4.13 10.65 -27.93
CA LEU A 396 3.17 10.45 -29.01
C LEU A 396 1.83 11.12 -28.70
N TYR A 397 1.31 10.96 -27.49
CA TYR A 397 0.08 11.63 -27.07
C TYR A 397 0.22 13.15 -27.09
N ALA A 398 1.30 13.70 -26.52
CA ALA A 398 1.53 15.14 -26.48
C ALA A 398 1.59 15.77 -27.89
N VAL A 399 2.33 15.17 -28.82
CA VAL A 399 2.45 15.74 -30.18
C VAL A 399 1.16 15.60 -30.98
N HIS A 400 0.46 14.47 -30.87
CA HIS A 400 -0.77 14.24 -31.62
C HIS A 400 -1.95 15.02 -31.01
N ASN A 401 -2.27 14.76 -29.74
CA ASN A 401 -3.49 15.25 -29.12
C ASN A 401 -3.36 16.70 -28.66
N ILE A 402 -2.24 17.10 -28.07
CA ILE A 402 -2.08 18.45 -27.50
C ILE A 402 -1.56 19.44 -28.55
N ALA A 403 -0.52 19.08 -29.30
CA ALA A 403 0.02 19.95 -30.34
C ALA A 403 -0.76 19.88 -31.67
N GLY A 404 -1.55 18.83 -31.91
CA GLY A 404 -2.33 18.66 -33.13
C GLY A 404 -1.50 18.24 -34.35
N HIS A 405 -0.29 17.71 -34.15
CA HIS A 405 0.62 17.33 -35.23
C HIS A 405 0.62 15.81 -35.45
N THR A 406 -0.11 15.38 -36.47
CA THR A 406 -0.44 13.96 -36.70
C THR A 406 0.52 13.23 -37.64
N SER A 407 1.41 13.92 -38.37
CA SER A 407 2.26 13.28 -39.38
C SER A 407 3.29 12.30 -38.81
N LEU A 408 3.61 12.39 -37.51
CA LEU A 408 4.50 11.44 -36.85
C LEU A 408 3.77 10.18 -36.35
N THR A 409 2.43 10.22 -36.25
CA THR A 409 1.64 9.23 -35.50
C THR A 409 1.80 7.82 -36.06
N ALA A 410 1.56 7.62 -37.36
CA ALA A 410 1.60 6.29 -37.95
C ALA A 410 2.97 5.61 -37.77
N SER A 411 4.06 6.32 -38.07
CA SER A 411 5.42 5.78 -37.93
C SER A 411 5.81 5.52 -36.47
N SER A 412 5.45 6.42 -35.55
CA SER A 412 5.83 6.29 -34.14
C SER A 412 5.01 5.22 -33.43
N LEU A 413 3.71 5.11 -33.73
CA LEU A 413 2.85 4.06 -33.22
C LEU A 413 3.32 2.68 -33.70
N ALA A 414 3.64 2.54 -34.99
CA ALA A 414 4.15 1.27 -35.53
C ALA A 414 5.46 0.83 -34.84
N LYS A 415 6.39 1.77 -34.56
CA LYS A 415 7.60 1.46 -33.77
C LYS A 415 7.28 1.03 -32.35
N LEU A 416 6.37 1.74 -31.68
CA LEU A 416 5.95 1.45 -30.31
C LEU A 416 5.28 0.07 -30.21
N GLU A 417 4.35 -0.24 -31.12
CA GLU A 417 3.68 -1.53 -31.20
C GLU A 417 4.66 -2.66 -31.52
N ALA A 418 5.60 -2.46 -32.46
CA ALA A 418 6.61 -3.48 -32.78
C ALA A 418 7.51 -3.79 -31.57
N ALA A 419 7.90 -2.76 -30.81
CA ALA A 419 8.65 -2.93 -29.58
C ALA A 419 7.83 -3.63 -28.49
N PHE A 420 6.55 -3.27 -28.35
CA PHE A 420 5.64 -3.83 -27.34
C PHE A 420 5.26 -5.29 -27.66
N ASP A 421 5.10 -5.64 -28.94
CA ASP A 421 4.83 -7.00 -29.41
C ASP A 421 5.91 -7.99 -28.94
N ARG A 422 7.17 -7.55 -28.71
CA ARG A 422 8.23 -8.38 -28.11
C ARG A 422 7.84 -8.86 -26.72
N TYR A 423 7.32 -7.96 -25.89
CA TYR A 423 6.93 -8.23 -24.50
C TYR A 423 5.64 -9.07 -24.43
N VAL A 424 4.67 -8.79 -25.30
CA VAL A 424 3.46 -9.62 -25.41
C VAL A 424 3.81 -11.07 -25.80
N LYS A 425 4.80 -11.25 -26.68
CA LYS A 425 5.31 -12.57 -27.08
C LYS A 425 6.30 -13.19 -26.08
N ASN A 426 6.60 -12.49 -24.98
CA ASN A 426 7.54 -12.91 -23.95
C ASN A 426 8.96 -13.19 -24.49
N GLN A 427 9.41 -12.35 -25.43
CA GLN A 427 10.70 -12.46 -26.14
C GLN A 427 11.72 -11.39 -25.69
N GLU A 428 11.40 -10.64 -24.65
CA GLU A 428 12.31 -9.67 -24.05
C GLU A 428 13.41 -10.36 -23.22
N PRO A 429 14.53 -9.66 -22.95
CA PRO A 429 15.51 -10.11 -21.98
C PRO A 429 14.87 -10.31 -20.61
N ASN A 430 15.29 -11.37 -19.90
CA ASN A 430 14.67 -11.81 -18.64
C ASN A 430 13.14 -11.94 -18.75
N PRO A 431 12.61 -12.82 -19.61
CA PRO A 431 11.16 -12.94 -19.86
C PRO A 431 10.37 -13.20 -18.58
N LEU A 432 9.07 -12.91 -18.60
CA LEU A 432 8.18 -13.27 -17.51
C LEU A 432 7.98 -14.79 -17.46
N CYS A 433 7.84 -15.32 -16.25
CA CYS A 433 7.36 -16.66 -15.99
C CYS A 433 6.19 -16.61 -15.01
N TYR A 434 5.34 -17.63 -15.08
CA TYR A 434 4.31 -17.82 -14.08
C TYR A 434 4.87 -18.67 -12.95
N ASP A 435 4.93 -18.12 -11.75
CA ASP A 435 5.36 -18.81 -10.56
C ASP A 435 4.19 -19.60 -9.93
N ASP A 436 4.30 -20.92 -9.96
CA ASP A 436 3.32 -21.86 -9.41
C ASP A 436 3.35 -21.95 -7.88
N VAL A 437 4.39 -21.43 -7.22
CA VAL A 437 4.50 -21.43 -5.75
C VAL A 437 3.64 -20.33 -5.15
N TRP A 438 3.84 -19.09 -5.57
CA TRP A 438 3.12 -17.93 -5.03
C TRP A 438 1.97 -17.45 -5.93
N LYS A 439 1.81 -18.05 -7.12
CA LYS A 439 0.74 -17.78 -8.10
C LYS A 439 0.78 -16.34 -8.61
N GLY A 440 1.76 -16.04 -9.46
CA GLY A 440 1.96 -14.70 -10.02
C GLY A 440 2.91 -14.66 -11.20
N LEU A 441 3.00 -13.49 -11.83
CA LEU A 441 3.95 -13.24 -12.93
C LEU A 441 5.21 -12.61 -12.36
N VAL A 442 6.36 -13.21 -12.62
CA VAL A 442 7.66 -12.73 -12.13
C VAL A 442 8.70 -12.72 -13.23
N SER A 443 9.66 -11.79 -13.16
CA SER A 443 10.85 -11.79 -14.01
C SER A 443 11.63 -13.10 -13.84
N SER A 444 12.15 -13.67 -14.93
CA SER A 444 12.99 -14.87 -14.85
C SER A 444 14.40 -14.59 -14.29
N ALA A 445 14.71 -13.34 -13.96
CA ALA A 445 16.08 -12.86 -13.81
C ALA A 445 16.85 -13.47 -12.62
N SER A 446 16.17 -13.86 -11.54
CA SER A 446 16.82 -14.45 -10.35
C SER A 446 16.78 -15.98 -10.31
N TYR A 447 16.24 -16.64 -11.34
CA TYR A 447 16.23 -18.11 -11.38
C TYR A 447 17.63 -18.66 -11.71
N GLY A 448 18.12 -19.56 -10.85
CA GLY A 448 19.37 -20.30 -11.09
C GLY A 448 20.67 -19.56 -10.78
N ASN A 449 20.63 -18.37 -10.15
CA ASN A 449 21.82 -17.59 -9.83
C ASN A 449 21.94 -17.12 -8.36
N ASN A 450 20.95 -17.42 -7.51
CA ASN A 450 20.88 -17.03 -6.09
C ASN A 450 20.98 -15.52 -5.82
N ASP A 451 20.77 -14.66 -6.82
CA ASP A 451 20.80 -13.21 -6.65
C ASP A 451 19.37 -12.66 -6.57
N SER A 452 18.94 -12.36 -5.35
CA SER A 452 17.62 -11.82 -5.10
C SER A 452 17.47 -10.35 -5.48
N SER A 453 18.54 -9.63 -5.78
CA SER A 453 18.52 -8.19 -6.01
C SER A 453 18.22 -7.80 -7.47
N ILE A 454 18.37 -8.73 -8.41
CA ILE A 454 18.21 -8.46 -9.85
C ILE A 454 16.81 -7.93 -10.14
N ASP A 455 16.77 -6.88 -10.96
CA ASP A 455 15.52 -6.20 -11.34
C ASP A 455 14.72 -5.77 -10.12
N PHE A 456 15.40 -5.17 -9.13
CA PHE A 456 14.82 -4.67 -7.89
C PHE A 456 14.07 -5.74 -7.09
N SER A 457 14.54 -6.99 -7.18
CA SER A 457 13.88 -8.16 -6.58
C SER A 457 12.49 -8.45 -7.15
N ASN A 458 12.23 -8.10 -8.43
CA ASN A 458 10.95 -8.42 -9.09
C ASN A 458 10.64 -9.93 -9.01
N THR A 459 11.66 -10.80 -9.14
CA THR A 459 11.46 -12.25 -8.97
C THR A 459 10.81 -12.60 -7.62
N TYR A 460 11.04 -11.80 -6.58
CA TYR A 460 10.56 -12.00 -5.21
C TYR A 460 9.34 -11.14 -4.87
N TYR A 461 8.56 -10.73 -5.88
CA TYR A 461 7.33 -9.95 -5.73
C TYR A 461 7.49 -8.52 -5.23
N ASN A 462 8.70 -7.95 -5.32
CA ASN A 462 8.88 -6.52 -5.12
C ASN A 462 8.37 -5.73 -6.33
N ASP A 463 7.64 -4.65 -6.06
CA ASP A 463 7.46 -3.53 -6.99
C ASP A 463 6.67 -3.85 -8.27
N HIS A 464 5.88 -4.93 -8.27
CA HIS A 464 5.11 -5.35 -9.43
C HIS A 464 4.16 -4.26 -9.94
N ASN A 465 3.48 -3.55 -9.03
CA ASN A 465 2.60 -2.44 -9.39
C ASN A 465 3.39 -1.28 -10.03
N PHE A 466 4.61 -1.01 -9.57
CA PHE A 466 5.49 0.01 -10.16
C PHE A 466 5.93 -0.38 -11.56
N HIS A 467 6.48 -1.58 -11.69
CA HIS A 467 7.06 -2.05 -12.95
C HIS A 467 5.97 -2.22 -14.00
N TYR A 468 4.93 -2.99 -13.69
CA TYR A 468 3.92 -3.40 -14.66
C TYR A 468 2.91 -2.28 -14.96
N GLY A 469 2.74 -1.32 -14.06
CA GLY A 469 1.90 -0.13 -14.25
C GLY A 469 2.27 0.66 -15.51
N TYR A 470 3.57 0.78 -15.83
CA TYR A 470 4.03 1.48 -17.03
C TYR A 470 3.64 0.79 -18.34
N TYR A 471 3.62 -0.54 -18.35
CA TYR A 471 3.19 -1.32 -19.51
C TYR A 471 1.69 -1.21 -19.72
N VAL A 472 0.90 -1.27 -18.63
CA VAL A 472 -0.56 -1.07 -18.69
C VAL A 472 -0.90 0.33 -19.19
N TYR A 473 -0.21 1.35 -18.69
CA TYR A 473 -0.39 2.72 -19.17
C TYR A 473 -0.05 2.85 -20.67
N THR A 474 1.08 2.28 -21.10
CA THR A 474 1.49 2.28 -22.52
C THR A 474 0.46 1.57 -23.39
N ALA A 475 -0.04 0.41 -22.97
CA ALA A 475 -1.08 -0.33 -23.68
C ALA A 475 -2.38 0.45 -23.80
N ALA A 476 -2.77 1.22 -22.78
CA ALA A 476 -3.93 2.10 -22.85
C ALA A 476 -3.75 3.24 -23.88
N ILE A 477 -2.53 3.77 -24.04
CA ILE A 477 -2.23 4.73 -25.11
C ILE A 477 -2.22 4.06 -26.49
N ILE A 478 -1.67 2.85 -26.63
CA ILE A 478 -1.75 2.10 -27.89
C ILE A 478 -3.21 1.89 -28.28
N ALA A 479 -4.06 1.41 -27.36
CA ALA A 479 -5.49 1.21 -27.60
C ALA A 479 -6.26 2.50 -27.96
N HIS A 480 -5.81 3.66 -27.45
CA HIS A 480 -6.36 4.97 -27.83
C HIS A 480 -6.08 5.31 -29.30
N PHE A 481 -4.89 4.99 -29.81
CA PHE A 481 -4.49 5.31 -31.19
C PHE A 481 -4.84 4.21 -32.19
N ASP A 482 -4.75 2.94 -31.79
CA ASP A 482 -5.16 1.77 -32.55
C ASP A 482 -6.10 0.88 -31.72
N PRO A 483 -7.42 1.14 -31.77
CA PRO A 483 -8.40 0.27 -31.13
C PRO A 483 -8.39 -1.17 -31.67
N SER A 484 -7.91 -1.39 -32.90
CA SER A 484 -7.86 -2.73 -33.50
C SER A 484 -6.81 -3.63 -32.82
N TRP A 485 -5.77 -3.02 -32.21
CA TRP A 485 -4.75 -3.69 -31.40
C TRP A 485 -5.34 -4.59 -30.31
N LEU A 486 -6.48 -4.20 -29.73
CA LEU A 486 -7.18 -4.97 -28.70
C LEU A 486 -7.72 -6.31 -29.19
N SER A 487 -8.01 -6.42 -30.50
CA SER A 487 -8.57 -7.61 -31.15
C SER A 487 -7.54 -8.41 -31.94
N LYS A 488 -6.32 -7.87 -32.11
CA LYS A 488 -5.21 -8.48 -32.84
C LYS A 488 -4.93 -9.89 -32.31
N ASN A 489 -4.71 -10.84 -33.22
CA ASN A 489 -4.43 -12.25 -32.91
C ASN A 489 -5.43 -12.90 -31.92
N GLY A 490 -6.72 -12.59 -32.07
CA GLY A 490 -7.76 -13.13 -31.17
C GLY A 490 -7.78 -12.48 -29.79
N GLY A 491 -7.24 -11.27 -29.65
CA GLY A 491 -7.26 -10.49 -28.41
C GLY A 491 -6.15 -10.83 -27.41
N VAL A 492 -5.11 -11.55 -27.86
CA VAL A 492 -3.93 -11.91 -27.05
C VAL A 492 -3.32 -10.70 -26.34
N ASN A 493 -3.23 -9.56 -27.02
CA ASN A 493 -2.69 -8.33 -26.47
C ASN A 493 -3.49 -7.85 -25.24
N LYS A 494 -4.82 -7.82 -25.35
CA LYS A 494 -5.71 -7.47 -24.23
C LYS A 494 -5.58 -8.47 -23.08
N ILE A 495 -5.51 -9.77 -23.37
CA ILE A 495 -5.37 -10.83 -22.36
C ILE A 495 -4.04 -10.69 -21.61
N TRP A 496 -2.94 -10.43 -22.31
CA TRP A 496 -1.62 -10.23 -21.70
C TRP A 496 -1.61 -9.04 -20.73
N VAL A 497 -2.17 -7.89 -21.12
CA VAL A 497 -2.29 -6.71 -20.25
C VAL A 497 -3.20 -7.01 -19.05
N ASN A 498 -4.30 -7.73 -19.25
CA ASN A 498 -5.17 -8.17 -18.16
C ASN A 498 -4.46 -9.12 -17.18
N ASN A 499 -3.59 -10.00 -17.65
CA ASN A 499 -2.79 -10.89 -16.79
C ASN A 499 -1.80 -10.11 -15.94
N LEU A 500 -1.18 -9.06 -16.49
CA LEU A 500 -0.40 -8.12 -15.70
C LEU A 500 -1.26 -7.53 -14.58
N ILE A 501 -2.40 -6.89 -14.88
CA ILE A 501 -3.25 -6.26 -13.85
C ILE A 501 -3.72 -7.27 -12.80
N ARG A 502 -4.06 -8.50 -13.21
CA ARG A 502 -4.45 -9.58 -12.29
C ARG A 502 -3.33 -9.90 -11.30
N ASP A 503 -2.07 -9.80 -11.71
CA ASP A 503 -0.95 -10.11 -10.82
C ASP A 503 -0.90 -9.22 -9.57
N TRP A 504 -1.00 -7.89 -9.70
CA TRP A 504 -0.91 -7.00 -8.53
C TRP A 504 -2.24 -6.47 -8.00
N SER A 505 -3.29 -6.46 -8.83
CA SER A 505 -4.59 -5.80 -8.56
C SER A 505 -5.79 -6.65 -8.98
N ASN A 506 -5.69 -7.98 -8.86
CA ASN A 506 -6.84 -8.86 -9.08
C ASN A 506 -8.01 -8.50 -8.10
N PRO A 507 -9.22 -8.21 -8.61
CA PRO A 507 -10.36 -7.79 -7.80
C PRO A 507 -11.22 -8.93 -7.22
N SER A 508 -10.85 -10.20 -7.39
CA SER A 508 -11.66 -11.33 -6.93
C SER A 508 -10.81 -12.45 -6.32
N ALA A 509 -11.17 -12.88 -5.11
CA ALA A 509 -10.56 -14.04 -4.47
C ALA A 509 -10.88 -15.38 -5.18
N ASP A 510 -11.80 -15.39 -6.15
CA ASP A 510 -12.16 -16.58 -6.92
C ASP A 510 -11.17 -16.87 -8.06
N ASP A 511 -10.27 -15.93 -8.38
CA ASP A 511 -9.20 -16.18 -9.35
C ASP A 511 -8.20 -17.18 -8.76
N ARG A 512 -8.08 -18.35 -9.42
CA ARG A 512 -7.17 -19.42 -9.00
C ARG A 512 -5.72 -19.18 -9.39
N PHE A 513 -5.45 -18.16 -10.20
CA PHE A 513 -4.12 -17.89 -10.73
C PHE A 513 -3.42 -16.72 -10.07
N PHE A 514 -4.16 -15.82 -9.40
CA PHE A 514 -3.61 -14.61 -8.79
C PHE A 514 -4.34 -14.27 -7.49
N PRO A 515 -3.63 -13.84 -6.43
CA PRO A 515 -4.27 -13.49 -5.17
C PRO A 515 -5.03 -12.17 -5.28
N PHE A 516 -6.10 -12.02 -4.50
CA PHE A 516 -6.86 -10.77 -4.45
C PHE A 516 -5.96 -9.60 -4.03
N SER A 517 -5.90 -8.54 -4.83
CA SER A 517 -5.27 -7.26 -4.50
C SER A 517 -3.88 -7.42 -3.90
N ARG A 518 -2.96 -8.13 -4.56
CA ARG A 518 -1.62 -8.47 -4.04
C ARG A 518 -0.92 -7.27 -3.41
N SER A 519 -0.71 -6.20 -4.17
CA SER A 519 0.03 -5.02 -3.72
C SER A 519 -0.82 -4.05 -2.91
N PHE A 520 -1.99 -3.66 -3.43
CA PHE A 520 -2.86 -2.68 -2.78
C PHE A 520 -3.50 -3.26 -1.51
N ASP A 521 -3.32 -2.57 -0.39
CA ASP A 521 -3.89 -2.95 0.90
C ASP A 521 -5.03 -1.97 1.24
N TRP A 522 -6.25 -2.47 1.21
CA TRP A 522 -7.45 -1.67 1.43
C TRP A 522 -7.62 -1.19 2.88
N PHE A 523 -6.92 -1.78 3.85
CA PHE A 523 -6.90 -1.28 5.23
C PHE A 523 -5.86 -0.17 5.40
N HIS A 524 -4.77 -0.20 4.65
CA HIS A 524 -3.77 0.88 4.64
C HIS A 524 -4.12 2.01 3.67
N GLY A 525 -4.95 1.72 2.68
CA GLY A 525 -5.35 2.63 1.61
C GLY A 525 -4.26 2.91 0.58
N HIS A 526 -3.14 2.19 0.62
CA HIS A 526 -2.02 2.29 -0.32
C HIS A 526 -1.41 0.91 -0.58
N SER A 527 -0.52 0.81 -1.57
CA SER A 527 0.20 -0.44 -1.86
C SER A 527 1.43 -0.63 -0.99
N TRP A 528 1.78 -1.89 -0.75
CA TRP A 528 3.08 -2.31 -0.25
C TRP A 528 3.98 -2.80 -1.38
N ALA A 529 5.21 -2.30 -1.41
CA ALA A 529 6.19 -2.58 -2.45
C ALA A 529 6.89 -3.92 -2.19
N ARG A 530 7.35 -4.16 -0.95
CA ARG A 530 8.04 -5.39 -0.55
C ARG A 530 7.21 -6.68 -0.65
N GLY A 531 7.73 -7.65 -1.40
CA GLY A 531 7.22 -9.01 -1.56
C GLY A 531 7.71 -9.99 -0.49
N VAL A 532 8.20 -11.17 -0.90
CA VAL A 532 8.41 -12.33 -0.01
C VAL A 532 9.77 -12.40 0.68
N LEU A 533 10.59 -11.35 0.54
CA LEU A 533 11.85 -11.23 1.26
C LEU A 533 11.60 -10.90 2.74
N GLU A 534 12.51 -11.38 3.59
CA GLU A 534 12.48 -11.13 5.03
C GLU A 534 12.52 -9.63 5.35
N ALA A 535 11.71 -9.22 6.33
CA ALA A 535 11.42 -7.81 6.56
C ALA A 535 11.44 -7.48 8.06
N ALA A 536 12.63 -7.20 8.61
CA ALA A 536 12.80 -6.91 10.04
C ALA A 536 11.99 -5.68 10.52
N ASP A 537 11.79 -4.70 9.64
CA ASP A 537 10.97 -3.51 9.89
C ASP A 537 9.56 -3.61 9.25
N GLY A 538 9.20 -4.78 8.72
CA GLY A 538 7.94 -5.05 8.03
C GLY A 538 7.91 -4.60 6.58
N LYS A 539 6.72 -4.54 6.00
CA LYS A 539 6.51 -4.10 4.62
C LYS A 539 6.97 -2.67 4.45
N ASP A 540 7.42 -2.34 3.25
CA ASP A 540 7.87 -1.00 2.91
C ASP A 540 7.24 -0.48 1.63
N GLN A 541 7.22 0.85 1.56
CA GLN A 541 6.76 1.64 0.46
C GLN A 541 7.56 2.96 0.42
N GLU A 542 8.14 3.28 -0.73
CA GLU A 542 8.90 4.51 -0.98
C GLU A 542 8.17 5.36 -2.04
N SER A 543 8.07 4.87 -3.27
CA SER A 543 7.55 5.62 -4.42
C SER A 543 6.02 5.76 -4.39
N SER A 544 5.55 6.71 -3.59
CA SER A 544 4.11 7.03 -3.50
C SER A 544 3.52 7.54 -4.82
N ALA A 545 4.33 8.17 -5.68
CA ALA A 545 3.88 8.61 -6.99
C ALA A 545 3.67 7.45 -7.95
N GLU A 546 4.51 6.42 -7.92
CA GLU A 546 4.33 5.23 -8.76
C GLU A 546 3.17 4.36 -8.30
N ASP A 547 2.86 4.33 -7.00
CA ASP A 547 1.65 3.67 -6.49
C ASP A 547 0.39 4.30 -7.11
N ALA A 548 0.30 5.63 -7.04
CA ALA A 548 -0.80 6.37 -7.66
C ALA A 548 -0.82 6.24 -9.19
N PHE A 549 0.34 6.26 -9.84
CA PHE A 549 0.47 6.05 -11.29
C PHE A 549 -0.04 4.67 -11.70
N SER A 550 0.30 3.61 -10.96
CA SER A 550 -0.15 2.24 -11.25
C SER A 550 -1.67 2.11 -11.19
N THR A 551 -2.31 2.77 -10.22
CA THR A 551 -3.77 2.80 -10.10
C THR A 551 -4.43 3.61 -11.21
N TYR A 552 -3.80 4.74 -11.60
CA TYR A 552 -4.22 5.53 -12.75
C TYR A 552 -4.11 4.72 -14.07
N ALA A 553 -3.06 3.93 -14.25
CA ALA A 553 -2.91 3.05 -15.41
C ALA A 553 -4.07 2.05 -15.52
N ILE A 554 -4.52 1.46 -14.41
CA ILE A 554 -5.69 0.56 -14.37
C ILE A 554 -6.97 1.29 -14.81
N LYS A 555 -7.22 2.49 -14.27
CA LYS A 555 -8.36 3.34 -14.67
C LYS A 555 -8.34 3.57 -16.19
N MET A 556 -7.19 3.97 -16.73
CA MET A 556 -7.06 4.28 -18.15
C MET A 556 -7.23 3.04 -19.03
N TRP A 557 -6.68 1.90 -18.62
CA TRP A 557 -6.91 0.64 -19.33
C TRP A 557 -8.39 0.27 -19.37
N GLY A 558 -9.08 0.29 -18.22
CA GLY A 558 -10.52 0.03 -18.13
C GLY A 558 -11.34 0.90 -19.08
N LYS A 559 -11.04 2.20 -19.13
CA LYS A 559 -11.68 3.15 -20.04
C LYS A 559 -11.51 2.75 -21.51
N PHE A 560 -10.30 2.44 -21.94
CA PHE A 560 -10.00 2.18 -23.36
C PHE A 560 -10.37 0.76 -23.83
N ILE A 561 -10.54 -0.20 -22.92
CA ILE A 561 -11.11 -1.51 -23.28
C ILE A 561 -12.63 -1.60 -23.13
N GLY A 562 -13.29 -0.51 -22.69
CA GLY A 562 -14.73 -0.46 -22.46
C GLY A 562 -15.19 -1.22 -21.21
N ASP A 563 -14.32 -1.44 -20.23
CA ASP A 563 -14.64 -2.08 -18.95
C ASP A 563 -14.94 -1.03 -17.87
N ALA A 564 -16.22 -0.66 -17.77
CA ALA A 564 -16.70 0.33 -16.82
C ALA A 564 -16.45 -0.06 -15.35
N SER A 565 -16.44 -1.35 -15.05
CA SER A 565 -16.18 -1.86 -13.70
C SER A 565 -14.70 -1.71 -13.32
N LEU A 566 -13.79 -1.93 -14.26
CA LEU A 566 -12.36 -1.70 -14.09
C LEU A 566 -12.05 -0.21 -13.93
N GLU A 567 -12.67 0.63 -14.76
CA GLU A 567 -12.51 2.10 -14.65
C GLU A 567 -13.07 2.63 -13.32
N ALA A 568 -14.28 2.23 -12.93
CA ALA A 568 -14.89 2.65 -11.66
C ALA A 568 -14.04 2.23 -10.45
N ARG A 569 -13.51 1.00 -10.45
CA ARG A 569 -12.59 0.55 -9.40
C ARG A 569 -11.30 1.35 -9.39
N GLY A 570 -10.70 1.64 -10.56
CA GLY A 570 -9.51 2.48 -10.66
C GLY A 570 -9.74 3.88 -10.12
N ASN A 571 -10.92 4.48 -10.36
CA ASN A 571 -11.30 5.77 -9.77
C ASN A 571 -11.38 5.72 -8.24
N LEU A 572 -12.11 4.72 -7.70
CA LEU A 572 -12.27 4.55 -6.26
C LEU A 572 -10.93 4.30 -5.57
N GLN A 573 -10.14 3.36 -6.09
CA GLN A 573 -8.82 3.04 -5.55
C GLN A 573 -7.90 4.28 -5.58
N LEU A 574 -7.92 5.08 -6.66
CA LEU A 574 -7.09 6.29 -6.75
C LEU A 574 -7.48 7.37 -5.73
N ALA A 575 -8.77 7.48 -5.40
CA ALA A 575 -9.25 8.38 -4.35
C ALA A 575 -8.79 7.93 -2.95
N VAL A 576 -8.89 6.63 -2.66
CA VAL A 576 -8.39 6.04 -1.41
C VAL A 576 -6.87 6.24 -1.29
N THR A 577 -6.11 5.96 -2.37
CA THR A 577 -4.67 6.25 -2.46
C THR A 577 -4.38 7.73 -2.19
N ALA A 578 -5.12 8.66 -2.80
CA ALA A 578 -4.88 10.09 -2.57
C ALA A 578 -5.00 10.47 -1.09
N ARG A 579 -6.04 9.99 -0.41
CA ARG A 579 -6.29 10.28 1.02
C ARG A 579 -5.23 9.65 1.92
N SER A 580 -4.89 8.39 1.69
CA SER A 580 -3.88 7.68 2.50
C SER A 580 -2.49 8.28 2.30
N LEU A 581 -2.12 8.64 1.06
CA LEU A 581 -0.84 9.30 0.77
C LEU A 581 -0.75 10.69 1.42
N GLN A 582 -1.82 11.50 1.40
CA GLN A 582 -1.86 12.80 2.10
C GLN A 582 -1.82 12.64 3.64
N SER A 583 -2.28 11.51 4.16
CA SER A 583 -2.19 11.21 5.59
C SER A 583 -0.79 10.77 5.99
N TYR A 584 -0.14 9.92 5.19
CA TYR A 584 1.03 9.18 5.64
C TYR A 584 2.34 9.56 4.97
N PHE A 585 2.33 9.99 3.71
CA PHE A 585 3.52 10.17 2.86
C PHE A 585 3.77 11.63 2.48
N LEU A 586 2.71 12.38 2.15
CA LEU A 586 2.76 13.75 1.63
C LEU A 586 2.35 14.71 2.74
N LEU A 587 3.34 15.26 3.42
CA LEU A 587 3.18 15.93 4.71
C LEU A 587 3.06 17.44 4.51
N ALA A 588 1.86 17.87 4.12
CA ALA A 588 1.51 19.28 4.12
C ALA A 588 1.62 19.89 5.54
N SER A 589 1.75 21.22 5.61
CA SER A 589 1.92 21.94 6.88
C SER A 589 0.80 21.69 7.90
N ASP A 590 -0.39 21.32 7.41
CA ASP A 590 -1.59 21.00 8.18
C ASP A 590 -1.77 19.50 8.45
N ASN A 591 -0.80 18.65 8.12
CA ASN A 591 -0.85 17.23 8.44
C ASN A 591 -0.98 17.05 9.97
N ASP A 592 -1.99 16.31 10.39
CA ASP A 592 -2.35 16.05 11.79
C ASP A 592 -2.12 14.57 12.18
N VAL A 593 -1.46 13.81 11.30
CA VAL A 593 -1.32 12.35 11.42
C VAL A 593 0.08 11.97 11.89
N GLN A 594 1.11 12.52 11.25
CA GLN A 594 2.50 12.21 11.58
C GLN A 594 3.03 13.11 12.71
N PRO A 595 4.15 12.75 13.37
CA PRO A 595 4.73 13.57 14.42
C PRO A 595 5.01 15.01 13.96
N ALA A 596 4.65 15.99 14.80
CA ALA A 596 4.85 17.41 14.52
C ALA A 596 6.30 17.77 14.18
N ASN A 597 7.27 17.13 14.85
CA ASN A 597 8.70 17.31 14.60
C ASN A 597 9.23 16.59 13.35
N PHE A 598 8.40 15.81 12.65
CA PHE A 598 8.74 15.11 11.40
C PHE A 598 8.05 15.75 10.17
N ILE A 599 6.85 16.34 10.34
CA ILE A 599 6.04 16.92 9.26
C ILE A 599 6.81 17.94 8.40
N GLY A 600 7.74 18.68 9.01
CA GLY A 600 8.60 19.63 8.31
C GLY A 600 9.39 19.03 7.14
N ASN A 601 9.57 17.71 7.06
CA ASN A 601 10.25 17.03 5.95
C ASN A 601 9.46 17.08 4.62
N ARG A 602 8.16 17.39 4.65
CA ARG A 602 7.22 17.43 3.50
C ARG A 602 6.92 16.09 2.83
N ALA A 603 7.84 15.15 2.89
CA ALA A 603 7.64 13.78 2.45
C ALA A 603 8.26 12.83 3.45
N THR A 604 7.80 11.58 3.47
CA THR A 604 8.35 10.57 4.37
C THR A 604 9.73 10.07 3.98
N GLY A 605 10.08 10.09 2.70
CA GLY A 605 11.06 9.14 2.18
C GLY A 605 10.46 7.73 2.23
N ILE A 606 11.19 6.77 2.77
CA ILE A 606 10.73 5.39 2.88
C ILE A 606 9.90 5.20 4.15
N LEU A 607 8.71 4.63 3.98
CA LEU A 607 7.83 4.20 5.06
C LEU A 607 7.89 2.67 5.16
N TRP A 608 8.17 2.16 6.35
CA TRP A 608 7.98 0.77 6.73
C TRP A 608 6.78 0.61 7.67
N ASP A 609 6.36 -0.63 7.97
CA ASP A 609 5.43 -0.89 9.07
C ASP A 609 6.00 -0.35 10.40
N ARG A 610 7.29 -0.55 10.70
CA ARG A 610 7.90 -0.19 11.98
C ARG A 610 8.36 1.26 12.11
N LYS A 611 8.83 1.85 11.02
CA LYS A 611 9.57 3.11 11.02
C LYS A 611 9.32 3.96 9.78
N ILE A 612 9.65 5.24 9.88
CA ILE A 612 9.74 6.15 8.73
C ILE A 612 11.14 6.77 8.73
N ASN A 613 11.75 6.89 7.54
CA ASN A 613 13.01 7.59 7.36
C ASN A 613 13.00 8.45 6.09
N HIS A 614 13.33 9.73 6.24
CA HIS A 614 13.46 10.73 5.18
C HIS A 614 14.79 10.53 4.43
N THR A 615 14.82 9.45 3.65
CA THR A 615 15.97 8.91 2.92
C THR A 615 15.46 8.24 1.63
N THR A 616 16.37 7.70 0.80
CA THR A 616 15.99 6.83 -0.32
C THR A 616 16.83 5.54 -0.35
N TYR A 617 16.41 4.56 -1.15
CA TYR A 617 17.26 3.42 -1.54
C TYR A 617 18.35 3.79 -2.56
N LEU A 618 18.34 5.02 -3.07
CA LEU A 618 19.30 5.58 -4.02
C LEU A 618 20.37 6.38 -3.27
N GLU A 619 20.24 7.70 -3.27
CA GLU A 619 21.13 8.66 -2.61
C GLU A 619 20.32 9.59 -1.69
N ASP A 620 20.98 10.10 -0.65
CA ASP A 620 20.36 10.97 0.38
C ASP A 620 20.31 12.46 -0.03
N GLU A 621 20.22 12.77 -1.33
CA GLU A 621 19.99 14.14 -1.80
C GLU A 621 18.50 14.53 -1.73
N ILE A 622 18.22 15.78 -1.36
CA ILE A 622 16.84 16.29 -1.25
C ILE A 622 16.06 16.16 -2.55
N ALA A 623 16.70 16.33 -3.71
CA ALA A 623 16.06 16.12 -5.01
C ALA A 623 15.57 14.67 -5.20
N TYR A 624 16.33 13.67 -4.74
CA TYR A 624 15.91 12.27 -4.80
C TYR A 624 14.82 11.96 -3.80
N ILE A 625 15.02 12.35 -2.53
CA ILE A 625 14.06 12.08 -1.44
C ILE A 625 12.70 12.70 -1.75
N GLN A 626 12.64 13.92 -2.28
CA GLN A 626 11.37 14.55 -2.64
C GLN A 626 10.85 14.07 -4.00
N GLY A 627 11.74 13.92 -5.00
CA GLY A 627 11.38 13.63 -6.38
C GLY A 627 10.85 12.21 -6.61
N ILE A 628 11.24 11.23 -5.77
CA ILE A 628 10.67 9.87 -5.83
C ILE A 628 9.15 9.87 -5.58
N HIS A 629 8.65 10.85 -4.80
CA HIS A 629 7.22 11.07 -4.57
C HIS A 629 6.55 11.95 -5.64
N MET A 630 7.23 12.23 -6.76
CA MET A 630 6.72 13.04 -7.87
C MET A 630 6.67 12.27 -9.19
N LEU A 631 7.59 11.32 -9.41
CA LEU A 631 7.75 10.64 -10.70
C LEU A 631 6.78 9.45 -10.87
N SER A 632 6.27 9.17 -12.07
CA SER A 632 6.28 10.03 -13.25
C SER A 632 5.13 11.06 -13.20
N ILE A 633 5.38 12.29 -13.68
CA ILE A 633 4.33 13.33 -13.73
C ILE A 633 3.34 13.02 -14.85
N VAL A 634 2.09 12.79 -14.47
CA VAL A 634 0.95 12.43 -15.33
C VAL A 634 -0.31 13.19 -14.88
N PRO A 635 -1.44 13.14 -15.61
CA PRO A 635 -2.65 13.87 -15.23
C PRO A 635 -3.15 13.62 -13.80
N SER A 636 -3.03 12.39 -13.29
CA SER A 636 -3.41 12.07 -11.91
C SER A 636 -2.49 12.68 -10.85
N SER A 637 -1.28 13.13 -11.18
CA SER A 637 -0.33 13.71 -10.22
C SER A 637 -0.92 14.93 -9.51
N ALA A 638 -1.67 15.78 -10.21
CA ALA A 638 -2.33 16.96 -9.62
C ALA A 638 -3.55 16.63 -8.76
N TYR A 639 -4.08 15.40 -8.85
CA TYR A 639 -5.14 14.91 -7.97
C TYR A 639 -4.57 14.43 -6.63
N ILE A 640 -3.42 13.74 -6.69
CA ILE A 640 -2.68 13.23 -5.53
C ILE A 640 -1.98 14.37 -4.77
N ARG A 641 -1.26 15.23 -5.49
CA ARG A 641 -0.43 16.31 -4.95
C ARG A 641 -1.19 17.63 -5.05
N LYS A 642 -1.79 18.06 -3.93
CA LYS A 642 -2.59 19.30 -3.89
C LYS A 642 -1.72 20.53 -4.24
N PRO A 643 -2.27 21.53 -4.95
CA PRO A 643 -1.52 22.73 -5.33
C PRO A 643 -0.76 23.43 -4.20
N TYR A 644 -1.39 23.62 -3.04
CA TYR A 644 -0.76 24.29 -1.90
C TYR A 644 0.42 23.47 -1.35
N PHE A 645 0.28 22.15 -1.23
CA PHE A 645 1.37 21.26 -0.82
C PHE A 645 2.56 21.31 -1.79
N VAL A 646 2.29 21.36 -3.09
CA VAL A 646 3.34 21.51 -4.12
C VAL A 646 4.09 22.83 -3.94
N ARG A 647 3.36 23.93 -3.67
CA ARG A 647 3.96 25.25 -3.41
C ARG A 647 4.82 25.24 -2.14
N GLU A 648 4.33 24.67 -1.04
CA GLU A 648 5.08 24.55 0.22
C GLU A 648 6.41 23.81 0.03
N GLY A 649 6.39 22.64 -0.62
CA GLY A 649 7.60 21.86 -0.86
C GLY A 649 8.61 22.58 -1.76
N TRP A 650 8.12 23.27 -2.80
CA TRP A 650 8.98 24.08 -3.68
C TRP A 650 9.65 25.23 -2.94
N ASP A 651 8.88 26.03 -2.20
CA ASP A 651 9.40 27.21 -1.52
C ASP A 651 10.40 26.83 -0.42
N GLN A 652 10.21 25.67 0.20
CA GLN A 652 11.11 25.14 1.22
C GLN A 652 12.45 24.67 0.65
N TYR A 653 12.45 23.84 -0.41
CA TYR A 653 13.65 23.14 -0.86
C TYR A 653 14.23 23.64 -2.19
N PHE A 654 13.44 24.21 -3.09
CA PHE A 654 13.80 24.31 -4.51
C PHE A 654 13.78 25.74 -5.07
N ALA A 655 12.96 26.65 -4.51
CA ALA A 655 12.94 28.05 -4.91
C ALA A 655 14.34 28.67 -4.80
N GLY A 656 14.87 29.20 -5.91
CA GLY A 656 16.24 29.74 -5.94
C GLY A 656 17.34 28.69 -5.72
N ASN A 657 17.05 27.41 -5.94
CA ASN A 657 17.95 26.27 -5.68
C ASN A 657 18.45 26.18 -4.23
N LYS A 658 17.59 26.48 -3.24
CA LYS A 658 17.94 26.47 -1.79
C LYS A 658 18.61 25.19 -1.29
N SER A 659 18.20 24.02 -1.79
CA SER A 659 18.79 22.73 -1.40
C SER A 659 20.06 22.38 -2.17
N GLU A 660 20.48 23.21 -3.13
CA GLU A 660 21.64 22.98 -4.01
C GLU A 660 21.58 21.68 -4.83
N SER A 661 20.42 21.00 -4.83
CA SER A 661 20.22 19.68 -5.44
C SER A 661 19.57 19.70 -6.83
N LEU A 662 19.28 20.88 -7.38
CA LEU A 662 18.75 21.00 -8.75
C LEU A 662 19.84 21.04 -9.83
N SER A 663 21.12 21.12 -9.42
CA SER A 663 22.28 21.21 -10.32
C SER A 663 22.89 19.87 -10.73
N SER A 664 22.61 18.78 -10.00
CA SER A 664 23.26 17.46 -10.17
C SER A 664 22.71 16.60 -11.31
N GLY A 665 21.63 17.00 -11.99
CA GLY A 665 20.92 16.09 -12.91
C GLY A 665 20.19 14.98 -12.15
N GLY A 666 19.38 14.16 -12.82
CA GLY A 666 18.55 13.13 -12.16
C GLY A 666 17.09 13.58 -12.02
N PHE A 667 16.64 14.00 -10.84
CA PHE A 667 15.21 14.25 -10.57
C PHE A 667 14.74 15.70 -10.77
N ALA A 668 15.63 16.63 -11.12
CA ALA A 668 15.26 18.04 -11.27
C ALA A 668 14.12 18.25 -12.29
N GLY A 669 14.09 17.52 -13.40
CA GLY A 669 12.99 17.60 -14.36
C GLY A 669 11.64 17.24 -13.74
N HIS A 670 11.55 16.14 -12.99
CA HIS A 670 10.33 15.76 -12.27
C HIS A 670 9.89 16.84 -11.27
N ILE A 671 10.85 17.46 -10.57
CA ILE A 671 10.58 18.55 -9.61
C ILE A 671 10.04 19.79 -10.32
N TYR A 672 10.64 20.21 -11.44
CA TYR A 672 10.12 21.32 -12.26
C TYR A 672 8.76 20.97 -12.86
N ALA A 673 8.53 19.76 -13.40
CA ALA A 673 7.21 19.37 -13.90
C ALA A 673 6.14 19.39 -12.80
N ASN A 674 6.48 18.95 -11.59
CA ASN A 674 5.62 19.02 -10.41
C ASN A 674 5.27 20.47 -10.04
N LEU A 675 6.22 21.42 -10.12
CA LEU A 675 5.96 22.84 -9.83
C LEU A 675 4.80 23.44 -10.65
N ALA A 676 4.56 22.96 -11.87
CA ALA A 676 3.43 23.43 -12.69
C ALA A 676 2.05 23.15 -12.05
N ILE A 677 1.99 22.20 -11.11
CA ILE A 677 0.77 21.92 -10.34
C ILE A 677 0.51 23.02 -9.29
N ALA A 678 1.53 23.69 -8.76
CA ALA A 678 1.39 24.66 -7.66
C ALA A 678 0.44 25.81 -8.01
N ASP A 679 0.70 26.49 -9.13
CA ASP A 679 -0.02 27.69 -9.57
C ASP A 679 0.47 28.11 -10.97
N LYS A 680 -0.05 29.23 -11.47
CA LYS A 680 0.33 29.79 -12.78
C LYS A 680 1.80 30.20 -12.84
N ALA A 681 2.37 30.79 -11.78
CA ALA A 681 3.76 31.21 -11.77
C ALA A 681 4.69 30.00 -11.84
N GLY A 682 4.38 28.96 -11.08
CA GLY A 682 5.05 27.66 -11.16
C GLY A 682 5.00 27.07 -12.57
N ALA A 683 3.82 27.05 -13.22
CA ALA A 683 3.71 26.54 -14.59
C ALA A 683 4.55 27.33 -15.61
N ILE A 684 4.66 28.65 -15.47
CA ILE A 684 5.51 29.51 -16.31
C ILE A 684 6.99 29.16 -16.09
N GLU A 685 7.42 29.04 -14.84
CA GLU A 685 8.80 28.69 -14.49
C GLU A 685 9.18 27.30 -15.01
N SER A 686 8.34 26.29 -14.76
CA SER A 686 8.51 24.94 -15.27
C SER A 686 8.59 24.90 -16.79
N HIS A 687 7.69 25.60 -17.48
CA HIS A 687 7.70 25.61 -18.94
C HIS A 687 8.97 26.28 -19.48
N ALA A 688 9.40 27.40 -18.88
CA ALA A 688 10.64 28.07 -19.25
C ALA A 688 11.88 27.19 -19.00
N PHE A 689 11.88 26.36 -17.95
CA PHE A 689 12.92 25.36 -17.70
C PHE A 689 12.99 24.34 -18.84
N PHE A 690 11.87 23.71 -19.20
CA PHE A 690 11.84 22.68 -20.26
C PHE A 690 12.15 23.23 -21.65
N ARG A 691 11.83 24.49 -21.94
CA ARG A 691 12.19 25.14 -23.21
C ARG A 691 13.70 25.25 -23.44
N LYS A 692 14.51 25.14 -22.39
CA LYS A 692 15.98 25.16 -22.46
C LYS A 692 16.60 23.76 -22.59
N GLN A 693 15.81 22.71 -22.47
CA GLN A 693 16.30 21.33 -22.47
C GLN A 693 16.32 20.73 -23.87
N THR A 694 17.12 19.68 -24.03
CA THR A 694 17.11 18.78 -25.18
C THR A 694 16.69 17.38 -24.73
N THR A 695 16.34 16.51 -25.67
CA THR A 695 15.89 15.13 -25.39
C THR A 695 16.97 14.23 -24.76
N ASP A 696 18.22 14.66 -24.76
CA ASP A 696 19.34 13.96 -24.12
C ASP A 696 19.82 14.65 -22.83
N SER A 697 19.04 15.62 -22.34
CA SER A 697 19.32 16.33 -21.10
C SER A 697 19.35 15.36 -19.91
N SER A 698 20.38 15.49 -19.07
CA SER A 698 20.51 14.73 -17.81
C SER A 698 19.42 15.05 -16.79
N TYR A 699 18.64 16.11 -17.00
CA TYR A 699 17.52 16.49 -16.14
C TYR A 699 16.23 15.69 -16.39
N LEU A 700 16.14 14.93 -17.49
CA LEU A 700 14.90 14.25 -17.85
C LEU A 700 14.68 12.92 -17.13
N SER A 701 15.74 12.18 -16.75
CA SER A 701 15.72 10.89 -16.02
C SER A 701 14.39 10.10 -16.11
N GLY A 702 14.12 9.48 -17.27
CA GLY A 702 12.90 8.68 -17.48
C GLY A 702 11.62 9.49 -17.76
N SER A 703 11.72 10.80 -17.92
CA SER A 703 10.65 11.67 -18.41
C SER A 703 10.75 11.94 -19.92
N SER A 704 9.63 12.32 -20.53
CA SER A 704 9.57 12.76 -21.93
C SER A 704 9.60 14.29 -21.97
N LEU A 705 10.58 14.86 -22.69
CA LEU A 705 10.63 16.32 -22.88
C LEU A 705 9.40 16.82 -23.63
N THR A 706 8.95 16.04 -24.62
CA THR A 706 7.76 16.35 -25.41
C THR A 706 6.52 16.46 -24.51
N TRP A 707 6.36 15.51 -23.59
CA TRP A 707 5.28 15.51 -22.62
C TRP A 707 5.41 16.65 -21.61
N ASP A 708 6.59 16.86 -21.03
CA ASP A 708 6.78 17.88 -20.00
C ASP A 708 6.57 19.30 -20.54
N LEU A 709 7.01 19.58 -21.77
CA LEU A 709 6.66 20.81 -22.49
C LEU A 709 5.16 20.99 -22.63
N ALA A 710 4.44 19.94 -23.02
CA ALA A 710 3.00 19.97 -23.21
C ALA A 710 2.23 20.14 -21.88
N TYR A 711 2.60 19.37 -20.86
CA TYR A 711 1.99 19.37 -19.54
C TYR A 711 2.14 20.74 -18.86
N THR A 712 3.35 21.28 -18.82
CA THR A 712 3.64 22.58 -18.20
C THR A 712 3.01 23.75 -18.97
N ALA A 713 2.98 23.68 -20.30
CA ALA A 713 2.29 24.67 -21.12
C ALA A 713 0.78 24.69 -20.82
N ALA A 714 0.15 23.50 -20.81
CA ALA A 714 -1.29 23.34 -20.63
C ALA A 714 -1.77 23.75 -19.23
N LEU A 715 -0.94 23.59 -18.20
CA LEU A 715 -1.26 24.03 -16.83
C LEU A 715 -1.10 25.54 -16.57
N GLY A 716 -0.77 26.33 -17.59
CA GLY A 716 -0.71 27.79 -17.51
C GLY A 716 0.61 28.41 -17.92
N GLY A 717 1.62 27.60 -18.27
CA GLY A 717 2.93 28.08 -18.69
C GLY A 717 2.92 28.75 -20.07
N SER A 718 2.03 28.33 -20.98
CA SER A 718 1.92 28.91 -22.32
C SER A 718 0.57 28.58 -22.97
N LEU A 719 -0.45 29.35 -22.60
CA LEU A 719 -1.84 29.19 -23.09
C LEU A 719 -2.13 30.07 -24.31
N ALA A 720 -3.11 29.68 -25.12
CA ALA A 720 -3.66 30.53 -26.17
C ALA A 720 -4.41 31.76 -25.59
N SER A 721 -4.45 32.85 -26.35
CA SER A 721 -4.94 34.18 -25.93
C SER A 721 -6.46 34.28 -25.62
N ASN A 722 -7.27 33.27 -25.95
CA ASN A 722 -8.73 33.31 -25.83
C ASN A 722 -9.30 32.50 -24.63
N VAL A 723 -8.50 32.29 -23.59
CA VAL A 723 -8.85 31.39 -22.50
C VAL A 723 -9.28 32.19 -21.27
N SER A 724 -10.59 32.25 -21.01
CA SER A 724 -11.10 32.70 -19.71
C SER A 724 -10.94 31.57 -18.71
N VAL A 725 -9.96 31.68 -17.81
CA VAL A 725 -9.80 30.72 -16.70
C VAL A 725 -10.90 31.00 -15.69
N ASN A 726 -12.01 30.27 -15.73
CA ASN A 726 -13.03 30.33 -14.69
C ASN A 726 -12.47 29.60 -13.45
N SER A 727 -11.98 30.36 -12.47
CA SER A 727 -11.19 29.86 -11.34
C SER A 727 -12.02 29.26 -10.19
N THR A 728 -13.24 28.76 -10.44
CA THR A 728 -14.22 28.49 -9.35
C THR A 728 -14.21 27.08 -8.78
N ARG A 729 -13.33 26.16 -9.20
CA ARG A 729 -13.11 24.90 -8.44
C ARG A 729 -12.05 25.11 -7.36
N LEU A 730 -12.42 25.84 -6.31
CA LEU A 730 -11.69 25.83 -5.05
C LEU A 730 -12.11 24.56 -4.29
N TRP A 731 -11.24 23.55 -4.30
CA TRP A 731 -11.33 22.45 -3.34
C TRP A 731 -10.66 22.93 -2.06
N THR A 732 -11.47 23.19 -1.03
CA THR A 732 -11.02 23.26 0.36
C THR A 732 -10.52 21.89 0.81
#